data_AF-A0A931ZWD2-F1
#
_entry.id   AF-A0A931ZWD2-F1
#
_cell.length_a   1.000
_cell.length_b   1.000
_cell.length_c   1.000
_cell.angle_alpha   90.00
_cell.angle_beta   90.00
_cell.angle_gamma   90.00
#
_symmetry.space_group_name_H-M   'P 1'
#
loop_
_entity.id
_entity.type
_entity.pdbx_description
1 polymer ?
#
loop_
_entity_poly.entity_id
_entity_poly.type
_entity_poly.pdbx_seq_one_letter_code
_entity_poly.pdbx_strand_id
1 'polypeptide(L)'
;MVLAPVAPGEAQDTLPPHLGGYVQALSLPEIYKPYFGVSIGLWRGEGSEHLASQLRLGVFRDFGNPVTGLVGASLEAYAGVRDVQADAGLRAILASNLLRLGAGADFDVREREVDLLLRVTSPVRRGGIIGGGSDLTIEWLPTRPGSFNLTVNVPLRQPHRGKTRPQRDFVRLDDRRPRPVEFRPSEPSLLEAMHDLRDGALWINRLSVPSTGRAGGDARRAVADAVRPLKLRLATAGSLMPAGRTVHAEIDAYHEALVRAFSIAVSGRAVARGEHTPAGHAVAAHARKIVLERVLFPYNRLLGQWKRKDTTREFGGHARGIFARWLISESPVPRDRMEAAIYVFQYLLDVIEEVRAENRKVWGDDRLVWLPLQLALTPDQYDEQQELDTLLSRAVGRPVTHGNRIWYIHNDRFLLELVASIARADEYHVLWVHDFRGFSEEGSPDRLSLSVVAQAYLTALRDRVERYDSTGRLPVYMIFLDQYYFQVNHSRLLLRFLEDPLGRRLELPSGFESLERALGGSQEELRSAVASSRLLGAETAQYGERWLRNLVKVQVNITNPADPSFRSPQILPLLGIPDDVMRDHRKLVLYDVSEEDPYRGMAMYAGMGVGEVYAGGSWEDRALRLQGPVALGLRDKARELLETQGIPRDRIPHVLRPRQKPPDYEQRIRAEIDSMNAWGGAASRAVELHNGTGFALKEIMVAKATLFNLASPGAVLKTPDSLWLNELLAALLTGAALRGSRVLLIAPSVASAPQPSWGPMALAYDLLARVLAARFELAPEFAQAGGLLRVGIYRPEAGVDDLGYRLAAFHQALERYDFLRDLYPFDPGVSRMLDSVVATSPLARRAGPAAGAESVVALHPKLHFKGFLYVSREAWSGLMSGPMALGFREYLLQRSRQLREGAEVGETAMADAMQLIGALAINPVLDTLPQEEVSRWAFFLQVGSPNHNYRSMVMDGEAAVFVSGWTSLYALPDFVLLTGLVVWIDDQGELDQLLPRPSGLKRTLARWFRMAL
;
A
#
# COMPACT_ATOMS: atom_id res chain seq x y z
N MET A 1 -14.62 43.47 -0.19
CA MET A 1 -15.05 42.59 -1.28
C MET A 1 -14.61 43.25 -2.58
N VAL A 2 -13.38 42.98 -3.02
CA VAL A 2 -12.84 43.54 -4.27
C VAL A 2 -12.94 42.42 -5.30
N LEU A 3 -13.80 42.63 -6.29
CA LEU A 3 -13.92 41.77 -7.46
C LEU A 3 -12.60 41.84 -8.23
N ALA A 4 -11.81 40.77 -8.16
CA ALA A 4 -10.72 40.57 -9.10
C ALA A 4 -11.34 40.30 -10.48
N PRO A 5 -10.89 40.97 -11.55
CA PRO A 5 -11.35 40.67 -12.90
C PRO A 5 -10.85 39.27 -13.26
N VAL A 6 -11.76 38.38 -13.67
CA VAL A 6 -11.40 37.10 -14.29
C VAL A 6 -10.60 37.44 -15.55
N ALA A 7 -9.33 37.04 -15.59
CA ALA A 7 -8.47 37.31 -16.73
C ALA A 7 -8.97 36.53 -17.97
N PRO A 8 -9.00 37.11 -19.18
CA PRO A 8 -9.54 36.47 -20.39
C PRO A 8 -8.71 35.29 -20.97
N GLY A 9 -7.94 34.57 -20.15
CA GLY A 9 -7.09 33.45 -20.55
C GLY A 9 -7.49 32.07 -20.02
N GLU A 10 -8.58 31.97 -19.25
CA GLU A 10 -8.91 30.73 -18.50
C GLU A 10 -9.99 29.84 -19.15
N ALA A 11 -10.60 30.25 -20.27
CA ALA A 11 -11.71 29.50 -20.86
C ALA A 11 -11.31 28.07 -21.30
N GLN A 12 -10.17 27.91 -21.97
CA GLN A 12 -9.69 26.58 -22.40
C GLN A 12 -9.25 25.68 -21.23
N ASP A 13 -8.90 26.24 -20.07
CA ASP A 13 -8.49 25.44 -18.91
C ASP A 13 -9.66 24.67 -18.26
N THR A 14 -10.90 25.03 -18.60
CA THR A 14 -12.12 24.46 -17.97
C THR A 14 -12.93 23.57 -18.90
N LEU A 15 -12.77 23.73 -20.22
CA LEU A 15 -13.48 22.99 -21.25
C LEU A 15 -12.92 21.57 -21.43
N PRO A 16 -13.74 20.61 -21.93
CA PRO A 16 -13.22 19.31 -22.32
C PRO A 16 -12.35 19.41 -23.60
N PRO A 17 -11.41 18.48 -23.83
CA PRO A 17 -10.44 18.60 -24.93
C PRO A 17 -11.06 18.67 -26.34
N HIS A 18 -12.14 17.93 -26.57
CA HIS A 18 -12.88 17.93 -27.85
C HIS A 18 -13.65 19.24 -28.12
N LEU A 19 -13.69 20.17 -27.16
CA LEU A 19 -14.25 21.52 -27.33
C LEU A 19 -13.16 22.60 -27.23
N GLY A 20 -11.92 22.26 -27.57
CA GLY A 20 -10.80 23.21 -27.52
C GLY A 20 -10.17 23.38 -26.15
N GLY A 21 -10.52 22.56 -25.15
CA GLY A 21 -9.97 22.63 -23.81
C GLY A 21 -8.59 21.97 -23.64
N TYR A 22 -7.87 22.36 -22.59
CA TYR A 22 -6.59 21.73 -22.23
C TYR A 22 -6.77 20.59 -21.22
N VAL A 23 -6.00 19.52 -21.41
CA VAL A 23 -5.77 18.54 -20.36
C VAL A 23 -4.63 19.04 -19.47
N GLN A 24 -4.95 19.29 -18.20
CA GLN A 24 -3.96 19.70 -17.20
C GLN A 24 -3.16 18.52 -16.69
N ALA A 25 -1.86 18.74 -16.50
CA ALA A 25 -0.91 17.75 -15.99
C ALA A 25 0.16 18.43 -15.11
N LEU A 26 0.80 17.67 -14.23
CA LEU A 26 1.94 18.14 -13.44
C LEU A 26 3.21 18.34 -14.29
N SER A 27 3.31 17.63 -15.42
CA SER A 27 4.47 17.61 -16.32
C SER A 27 5.78 17.19 -15.64
N LEU A 28 6.89 17.30 -16.39
CA LEU A 28 8.22 16.97 -15.92
C LEU A 28 8.77 18.05 -14.95
N PRO A 29 9.47 17.66 -13.86
CA PRO A 29 10.06 18.62 -12.92
C PRO A 29 11.18 19.46 -13.57
N GLU A 30 11.19 20.76 -13.26
CA GLU A 30 12.21 21.71 -13.72
C GLU A 30 13.62 21.30 -13.25
N ILE A 31 14.61 21.46 -14.15
CA ILE A 31 16.03 21.29 -13.82
C ILE A 31 16.59 22.55 -13.15
N TYR A 32 16.21 23.69 -13.71
CA TYR A 32 16.61 25.01 -13.25
C TYR A 32 15.44 25.62 -12.51
N LYS A 33 15.64 25.89 -11.23
CA LYS A 33 14.59 26.31 -10.29
C LYS A 33 14.78 27.80 -9.98
N PRO A 34 14.16 28.72 -10.74
CA PRO A 34 14.27 30.14 -10.48
C PRO A 34 13.53 30.51 -9.19
N TYR A 35 13.98 31.57 -8.53
CA TYR A 35 13.32 32.13 -7.36
C TYR A 35 13.60 33.64 -7.24
N PHE A 36 12.72 34.30 -6.49
CA PHE A 36 12.84 35.70 -6.11
C PHE A 36 13.02 35.80 -4.60
N GLY A 37 13.79 36.77 -4.11
CA GLY A 37 13.96 36.97 -2.68
C GLY A 37 13.94 38.44 -2.28
N VAL A 38 13.45 38.69 -1.07
CA VAL A 38 13.49 40.01 -0.41
C VAL A 38 14.32 39.88 0.84
N SER A 39 15.41 40.63 0.92
CA SER A 39 16.36 40.59 2.03
C SER A 39 16.41 41.90 2.81
N ILE A 40 16.62 41.76 4.12
CA ILE A 40 17.06 42.84 5.00
C ILE A 40 18.35 42.38 5.66
N GLY A 41 19.36 43.22 5.65
CA GLY A 41 20.69 42.91 6.15
C GLY A 41 21.23 43.96 7.09
N LEU A 42 22.12 43.52 7.97
CA LEU A 42 23.01 44.37 8.74
C LEU A 42 24.39 44.27 8.12
N TRP A 43 24.83 45.39 7.54
CA TRP A 43 26.18 45.55 7.04
C TRP A 43 27.02 46.19 8.12
N ARG A 44 28.17 45.58 8.41
CA ARG A 44 29.15 46.12 9.35
C ARG A 44 30.36 46.62 8.57
N GLY A 45 30.76 47.85 8.82
CA GLY A 45 31.99 48.45 8.30
C GLY A 45 32.97 48.77 9.41
N GLU A 46 34.11 49.37 9.06
CA GLU A 46 35.02 49.94 10.06
C GLU A 46 34.34 51.12 10.78
N GLY A 47 33.72 50.84 11.94
CA GLY A 47 33.16 51.85 12.84
C GLY A 47 31.68 52.22 12.62
N SER A 48 30.97 51.61 11.67
CA SER A 48 29.54 51.88 11.42
C SER A 48 28.72 50.62 11.10
N GLU A 49 27.45 50.64 11.48
CA GLU A 49 26.46 49.62 11.16
C GLU A 49 25.37 50.23 10.25
N HIS A 50 25.17 49.65 9.07
CA HIS A 50 24.18 50.14 8.11
C HIS A 50 23.14 49.05 7.83
N LEU A 51 21.88 49.45 7.72
CA LEU A 51 20.82 48.57 7.24
C LEU A 51 20.89 48.48 5.70
N ALA A 52 20.80 47.27 5.18
CA ALA A 52 20.66 47.01 3.76
C ALA A 52 19.28 46.40 3.47
N SER A 53 18.66 46.78 2.36
CA SER A 53 17.45 46.14 1.84
C SER A 53 17.65 45.81 0.38
N GLN A 54 17.53 44.54 -0.01
CA GLN A 54 17.82 44.11 -1.37
C GLN A 54 16.70 43.21 -1.92
N LEU A 55 16.53 43.29 -3.24
CA LEU A 55 15.78 42.33 -4.03
C LEU A 55 16.77 41.42 -4.74
N ARG A 56 16.48 40.12 -4.81
CA ARG A 56 17.32 39.16 -5.52
C ARG A 56 16.54 38.28 -6.47
N LEU A 57 17.21 37.89 -7.55
CA LEU A 57 16.78 36.87 -8.50
C LEU A 57 17.85 35.80 -8.57
N GLY A 58 17.45 34.55 -8.40
CA GLY A 58 18.36 33.42 -8.40
C GLY A 58 17.83 32.25 -9.21
N VAL A 59 18.75 31.39 -9.64
CA VAL A 59 18.45 30.08 -10.21
C VAL A 59 19.23 29.02 -9.46
N PHE A 60 18.54 27.96 -9.03
CA PHE A 60 19.15 26.82 -8.36
C PHE A 60 19.07 25.57 -9.24
N ARG A 61 20.09 24.72 -9.19
CA ARG A 61 20.13 23.42 -9.87
C ARG A 61 20.72 22.37 -8.93
N ASP A 62 20.01 21.25 -8.78
CA ASP A 62 20.54 20.08 -8.07
C ASP A 62 21.59 19.35 -8.92
N PHE A 63 22.59 18.78 -8.24
CA PHE A 63 23.53 17.81 -8.83
C PHE A 63 23.14 16.40 -8.39
N GLY A 64 22.97 15.49 -9.35
CA GLY A 64 22.46 14.14 -9.09
C GLY A 64 20.95 14.12 -8.85
N ASN A 65 20.48 13.29 -7.92
CA ASN A 65 19.06 13.10 -7.67
C ASN A 65 18.49 14.24 -6.78
N PRO A 66 17.57 15.10 -7.27
CA PRO A 66 17.00 16.19 -6.49
C PRO A 66 16.24 15.73 -5.24
N VAL A 67 15.80 14.46 -5.20
CA VAL A 67 15.10 13.86 -4.05
C VAL A 67 16.05 13.61 -2.88
N THR A 68 17.32 13.29 -3.12
CA THR A 68 18.29 13.16 -2.03
C THR A 68 18.75 14.53 -1.53
N GLY A 69 18.72 15.54 -2.41
CA GLY A 69 19.01 16.94 -2.07
C GLY A 69 20.41 17.14 -1.50
N LEU A 70 21.35 16.25 -1.82
CA LEU A 70 22.68 16.22 -1.20
C LEU A 70 23.51 17.46 -1.58
N VAL A 71 23.59 17.78 -2.87
CA VAL A 71 24.38 18.90 -3.40
C VAL A 71 23.66 19.55 -4.57
N GLY A 72 23.69 20.87 -4.63
CA GLY A 72 23.29 21.68 -5.78
C GLY A 72 23.98 23.03 -5.76
N ALA A 73 23.82 23.81 -6.82
CA ALA A 73 24.40 25.14 -6.93
C ALA A 73 23.35 26.20 -7.27
N SER A 74 23.52 27.41 -6.76
CA SER A 74 22.77 28.59 -7.19
C SER A 74 23.67 29.72 -7.69
N LEU A 75 23.16 30.42 -8.69
CA LEU A 75 23.66 31.72 -9.13
C LEU A 75 22.58 32.76 -8.84
N GLU A 76 22.97 33.87 -8.19
CA GLU A 76 22.05 34.95 -7.79
C GLU A 76 22.59 36.30 -8.23
N ALA A 77 21.68 37.19 -8.58
CA ALA A 77 21.94 38.62 -8.70
C ALA A 77 21.05 39.38 -7.70
N TYR A 78 21.59 40.40 -7.05
CA TYR A 78 20.83 41.27 -6.15
C TYR A 78 21.04 42.75 -6.47
N ALA A 79 20.03 43.56 -6.16
CA ALA A 79 20.07 45.01 -6.22
C ALA A 79 19.22 45.60 -5.09
N GLY A 80 19.65 46.73 -4.52
CA GLY A 80 19.02 47.28 -3.34
C GLY A 80 19.57 48.63 -2.91
N VAL A 81 19.34 48.94 -1.64
CA VAL A 81 19.83 50.16 -0.98
C VAL A 81 20.61 49.75 0.27
N ARG A 82 21.83 50.29 0.41
CA ARG A 82 22.69 50.22 1.60
C ARG A 82 23.12 51.63 1.94
N ASP A 83 22.85 52.07 3.17
CA ASP A 83 23.19 53.42 3.62
C ASP A 83 22.65 54.54 2.71
N VAL A 84 21.37 54.43 2.30
CA VAL A 84 20.69 55.37 1.38
C VAL A 84 21.30 55.42 -0.04
N GLN A 85 22.26 54.55 -0.36
CA GLN A 85 22.89 54.46 -1.68
C GLN A 85 22.55 53.15 -2.37
N ALA A 86 22.63 53.15 -3.71
CA ALA A 86 22.41 51.94 -4.50
C ALA A 86 23.46 50.87 -4.19
N ASP A 87 23.01 49.62 -4.11
CA ASP A 87 23.81 48.44 -3.82
C ASP A 87 23.46 47.32 -4.83
N ALA A 88 24.44 46.55 -5.27
CA ALA A 88 24.22 45.47 -6.22
C ALA A 88 25.37 44.45 -6.19
N GLY A 89 25.07 43.20 -6.55
CA GLY A 89 26.08 42.14 -6.57
C GLY A 89 25.63 40.83 -7.18
N LEU A 90 26.58 39.90 -7.26
CA LEU A 90 26.40 38.55 -7.78
C LEU A 90 26.85 37.53 -6.74
N ARG A 91 26.17 36.39 -6.65
CA ARG A 91 26.53 35.30 -5.74
C ARG A 91 26.57 33.96 -6.45
N ALA A 92 27.56 33.15 -6.12
CA ALA A 92 27.66 31.75 -6.53
C ALA A 92 27.77 30.87 -5.30
N ILE A 93 26.85 29.92 -5.12
CA ILE A 93 26.68 29.18 -3.87
C ILE A 93 26.52 27.69 -4.15
N LEU A 94 27.29 26.86 -3.44
CA LEU A 94 27.08 25.43 -3.33
C LEU A 94 26.22 25.16 -2.09
N ALA A 95 25.14 24.41 -2.22
CA ALA A 95 24.17 24.19 -1.15
C ALA A 95 23.69 22.74 -1.07
N SER A 96 23.25 22.34 0.13
CA SER A 96 22.62 21.05 0.42
C SER A 96 21.21 21.26 0.95
N ASN A 97 20.20 20.84 0.18
CA ASN A 97 18.79 20.85 0.60
C ASN A 97 18.53 19.86 1.75
N LEU A 98 19.31 18.78 1.82
CA LEU A 98 19.26 17.80 2.91
C LEU A 98 19.81 18.38 4.22
N LEU A 99 20.93 19.10 4.17
CA LEU A 99 21.58 19.64 5.38
C LEU A 99 21.13 21.05 5.74
N ARG A 100 20.43 21.77 4.84
CA ARG A 100 20.05 23.19 4.95
C ARG A 100 21.22 24.18 4.91
N LEU A 101 22.41 23.72 4.52
CA LEU A 101 23.63 24.52 4.55
C LEU A 101 24.06 24.90 3.14
N GLY A 102 24.66 26.08 2.99
CA GLY A 102 25.34 26.49 1.78
C GLY A 102 26.58 27.32 2.06
N ALA A 103 27.52 27.29 1.13
CA ALA A 103 28.74 28.09 1.16
C ALA A 103 29.05 28.59 -0.25
N GLY A 104 29.55 29.81 -0.37
CA GLY A 104 29.75 30.45 -1.66
C GLY A 104 30.54 31.75 -1.59
N ALA A 105 30.53 32.47 -2.70
CA ALA A 105 31.16 33.77 -2.85
C ALA A 105 30.11 34.84 -3.19
N ASP A 106 30.22 36.01 -2.56
CA ASP A 106 29.45 37.23 -2.87
C ASP A 106 30.38 38.27 -3.48
N PHE A 107 30.11 38.69 -4.72
CA PHE A 107 30.78 39.80 -5.36
C PHE A 107 29.93 41.07 -5.25
N ASP A 108 30.44 42.07 -4.53
CA ASP A 108 29.82 43.39 -4.38
C ASP A 108 30.32 44.31 -5.49
N VAL A 109 29.40 44.85 -6.30
CA VAL A 109 29.75 45.70 -7.46
C VAL A 109 30.29 47.06 -7.02
N ARG A 110 29.83 47.57 -5.88
CA ARG A 110 30.21 48.89 -5.36
C ARG A 110 31.62 48.86 -4.77
N GLU A 111 31.90 47.89 -3.91
CA GLU A 111 33.22 47.73 -3.28
C GLU A 111 34.23 46.98 -4.18
N ARG A 112 33.73 46.26 -5.20
CA ARG A 112 34.52 45.38 -6.08
C ARG A 112 35.27 44.28 -5.34
N GLU A 113 34.72 43.82 -4.22
CA GLU A 113 35.28 42.77 -3.38
C GLU A 113 34.50 41.47 -3.51
N VAL A 114 35.19 40.35 -3.27
CA VAL A 114 34.60 39.02 -3.18
C VAL A 114 34.68 38.53 -1.74
N ASP A 115 33.53 38.22 -1.16
CA ASP A 115 33.39 37.79 0.21
C ASP A 115 32.94 36.34 0.32
N LEU A 116 33.44 35.65 1.34
CA LEU A 116 32.91 34.34 1.72
C LEU A 116 31.48 34.51 2.23
N LEU A 117 30.56 33.68 1.73
CA LEU A 117 29.16 33.63 2.14
C LEU A 117 28.86 32.25 2.72
N LEU A 118 28.30 32.22 3.93
CA LEU A 118 27.75 31.03 4.56
C LEU A 118 26.23 31.20 4.71
N ARG A 119 25.48 30.14 4.44
CA ARG A 119 24.01 30.15 4.36
C ARG A 119 23.38 29.04 5.17
N VAL A 120 22.30 29.37 5.87
CA VAL A 120 21.36 28.39 6.44
C VAL A 120 19.94 28.70 5.97
N THR A 121 19.24 27.71 5.41
CA THR A 121 17.88 27.87 4.88
C THR A 121 16.86 27.02 5.63
N SER A 122 15.74 27.60 6.04
CA SER A 122 14.67 26.90 6.75
C SER A 122 13.30 27.30 6.21
N PRO A 123 12.40 26.34 5.93
CA PRO A 123 11.03 26.67 5.55
C PRO A 123 10.20 27.22 6.74
N VAL A 124 10.73 27.13 7.97
CA VAL A 124 10.10 27.50 9.26
C VAL A 124 8.89 26.63 9.61
N ARG A 125 7.96 26.46 8.68
CA ARG A 125 6.80 25.57 8.75
C ARG A 125 6.73 24.72 7.49
N ARG A 126 6.05 23.57 7.58
CA ARG A 126 5.82 22.68 6.44
C ARG A 126 5.11 23.46 5.32
N GLY A 127 5.57 23.31 4.08
CA GLY A 127 5.03 24.04 2.92
C GLY A 127 5.48 25.51 2.79
N GLY A 128 6.30 26.01 3.72
CA GLY A 128 6.98 27.30 3.63
C GLY A 128 6.41 28.43 4.50
N ILE A 129 7.24 29.44 4.78
CA ILE A 129 6.97 30.52 5.77
C ILE A 129 5.76 31.38 5.41
N ILE A 130 5.53 31.66 4.13
CA ILE A 130 4.34 32.37 3.62
C ILE A 130 3.51 31.49 2.67
N GLY A 131 3.78 30.18 2.64
CA GLY A 131 3.19 29.23 1.69
C GLY A 131 3.95 29.18 0.36
N GLY A 132 3.48 28.36 -0.59
CA GLY A 132 4.08 28.23 -1.92
C GLY A 132 5.50 27.68 -1.95
N GLY A 133 5.95 27.02 -0.88
CA GLY A 133 7.29 26.48 -0.77
C GLY A 133 8.38 27.49 -0.43
N SER A 134 7.97 28.69 0.02
CA SER A 134 8.86 29.77 0.46
C SER A 134 9.73 29.36 1.65
N ASP A 135 10.92 29.94 1.72
CA ASP A 135 11.88 29.69 2.80
C ASP A 135 12.46 30.97 3.38
N LEU A 136 12.93 30.86 4.62
CA LEU A 136 13.70 31.88 5.32
C LEU A 136 15.17 31.47 5.27
N THR A 137 16.01 32.37 4.80
CA THR A 137 17.45 32.16 4.67
C THR A 137 18.19 33.16 5.54
N ILE A 138 19.12 32.65 6.35
CA ILE A 138 20.08 33.45 7.11
C ILE A 138 21.43 33.33 6.38
N GLU A 139 22.05 34.45 6.09
CA GLU A 139 23.35 34.52 5.43
C GLU A 139 24.33 35.28 6.32
N TRP A 140 25.56 34.78 6.40
CA TRP A 140 26.65 35.37 7.14
C TRP A 140 27.85 35.55 6.22
N LEU A 141 28.39 36.77 6.15
CA LEU A 141 29.57 37.11 5.38
C LEU A 141 30.74 37.38 6.34
N PRO A 142 31.51 36.35 6.75
CA PRO A 142 32.60 36.51 7.73
C PRO A 142 33.72 37.45 7.26
N THR A 143 34.02 37.48 5.96
CA THR A 143 35.08 38.32 5.40
C THR A 143 34.66 39.78 5.22
N ARG A 144 33.35 40.06 5.18
CA ARG A 144 32.75 41.40 5.15
C ARG A 144 32.28 41.81 6.55
N PRO A 145 33.10 42.54 7.31
CA PRO A 145 33.12 42.64 8.79
C PRO A 145 32.08 41.85 9.62
N GLY A 146 31.88 40.56 9.33
CA GLY A 146 30.83 39.74 9.93
C GLY A 146 29.40 40.21 9.69
N SER A 147 29.04 40.56 8.44
CA SER A 147 27.70 41.05 8.05
C SER A 147 26.67 39.92 7.97
N PHE A 148 25.39 40.25 8.17
CA PHE A 148 24.28 39.28 8.17
C PHE A 148 23.13 39.71 7.28
N ASN A 149 22.53 38.77 6.54
CA ASN A 149 21.27 38.99 5.83
C ASN A 149 20.20 37.99 6.28
N LEU A 150 18.97 38.48 6.37
CA LEU A 150 17.77 37.68 6.53
C LEU A 150 16.91 37.85 5.27
N THR A 151 16.63 36.74 4.59
CA THR A 151 15.96 36.76 3.30
C THR A 151 14.79 35.80 3.25
N VAL A 152 13.64 36.27 2.75
CA VAL A 152 12.53 35.40 2.38
C VAL A 152 12.61 35.10 0.89
N ASN A 153 12.71 33.83 0.51
CA ASN A 153 12.69 33.39 -0.88
C ASN A 153 11.34 32.83 -1.29
N VAL A 154 10.92 33.17 -2.51
CA VAL A 154 9.70 32.69 -3.15
C VAL A 154 10.07 31.96 -4.44
N PRO A 155 9.74 30.66 -4.58
CA PRO A 155 9.97 29.90 -5.80
C PRO A 155 9.20 30.50 -6.99
N LEU A 156 9.84 30.57 -8.15
CA LEU A 156 9.21 30.96 -9.41
C LEU A 156 9.06 29.74 -10.32
N ARG A 157 8.04 29.74 -11.18
CA ARG A 157 7.71 28.66 -12.14
C ARG A 157 7.55 27.26 -11.53
N GLN A 158 7.32 27.19 -10.22
CA GLN A 158 7.08 25.96 -9.47
C GLN A 158 5.68 26.01 -8.82
N PRO A 159 4.58 26.00 -9.60
CA PRO A 159 3.23 26.29 -9.11
C PRO A 159 2.70 25.31 -8.04
N HIS A 160 3.26 24.10 -7.99
CA HIS A 160 2.90 23.04 -7.06
C HIS A 160 3.75 22.99 -5.79
N ARG A 161 4.84 23.76 -5.71
CA ARG A 161 5.72 23.77 -4.53
C ARG A 161 4.97 24.27 -3.30
N GLY A 162 5.21 23.64 -2.15
CA GLY A 162 4.51 23.88 -0.89
C GLY A 162 3.09 23.32 -0.82
N LYS A 163 2.63 22.57 -1.83
CA LYS A 163 1.25 22.04 -1.91
C LYS A 163 1.15 20.52 -2.02
N THR A 164 2.26 19.83 -2.33
CA THR A 164 2.27 18.40 -2.71
C THR A 164 2.28 17.42 -1.54
N ARG A 165 2.22 17.91 -0.29
CA ARG A 165 2.21 17.09 0.93
C ARG A 165 1.30 17.70 2.01
N PRO A 166 0.84 16.88 2.99
CA PRO A 166 0.11 17.38 4.14
C PRO A 166 0.91 18.40 4.97
N GLN A 167 0.21 19.46 5.39
CA GLN A 167 0.73 20.50 6.28
C GLN A 167 1.08 19.98 7.68
N ARG A 168 0.45 18.87 8.10
CA ARG A 168 0.76 18.17 9.35
C ARG A 168 1.23 16.77 9.01
N ASP A 169 2.30 16.35 9.66
CA ASP A 169 2.82 14.98 9.61
C ASP A 169 2.21 14.09 10.70
N PHE A 170 1.15 14.56 11.38
CA PHE A 170 0.56 13.89 12.53
C PHE A 170 -0.95 14.02 12.64
N VAL A 171 -1.54 13.04 13.33
CA VAL A 171 -2.91 13.11 13.83
C VAL A 171 -2.88 13.68 15.24
N ARG A 172 -3.72 14.68 15.51
CA ARG A 172 -3.87 15.27 16.85
C ARG A 172 -5.10 14.68 17.50
N LEU A 173 -4.91 14.00 18.62
CA LEU A 173 -6.00 13.46 19.43
C LEU A 173 -6.23 14.32 20.67
N ASP A 174 -7.47 14.30 21.17
CA ASP A 174 -7.86 14.95 22.42
C ASP A 174 -7.71 14.00 23.62
N ASP A 175 -6.92 14.40 24.61
CA ASP A 175 -6.62 13.65 25.84
C ASP A 175 -7.51 14.03 27.02
N ARG A 176 -8.46 14.96 26.81
CA ARG A 176 -9.43 15.38 27.83
C ARG A 176 -10.20 14.17 28.35
N ARG A 177 -10.03 13.88 29.64
CA ARG A 177 -10.76 12.80 30.31
C ARG A 177 -12.23 13.20 30.47
N PRO A 178 -13.20 12.38 30.05
CA PRO A 178 -14.60 12.60 30.36
C PRO A 178 -14.80 12.69 31.88
N ARG A 179 -15.70 13.56 32.35
CA ARG A 179 -16.03 13.66 33.79
C ARG A 179 -16.48 12.29 34.31
N PRO A 180 -15.85 11.72 35.36
CA PRO A 180 -16.27 10.45 35.92
C PRO A 180 -17.75 10.45 36.32
N VAL A 181 -18.44 9.31 36.14
CA VAL A 181 -19.72 9.09 36.83
C VAL A 181 -19.42 8.87 38.30
N GLU A 182 -20.05 9.67 39.17
CA GLU A 182 -19.99 9.46 40.61
C GLU A 182 -20.96 8.34 41.00
N PHE A 183 -20.48 7.10 40.93
CA PHE A 183 -21.22 5.92 41.38
C PHE A 183 -20.34 5.12 42.35
N ARG A 184 -20.91 4.73 43.49
CA ARG A 184 -20.25 3.84 44.46
C ARG A 184 -20.87 2.45 44.36
N PRO A 185 -20.15 1.44 43.86
CA PRO A 185 -20.64 0.06 43.82
C PRO A 185 -21.04 -0.40 45.22
N SER A 186 -22.34 -0.68 45.42
CA SER A 186 -22.85 -1.27 46.66
C SER A 186 -22.64 -2.79 46.72
N GLU A 187 -22.54 -3.44 45.55
CA GLU A 187 -22.36 -4.88 45.39
C GLU A 187 -20.88 -5.24 45.19
N PRO A 188 -20.23 -5.98 46.13
CA PRO A 188 -18.83 -6.39 45.98
C PRO A 188 -18.57 -7.24 44.73
N SER A 189 -19.57 -8.02 44.30
CA SER A 189 -19.53 -8.85 43.10
C SER A 189 -19.35 -8.04 41.81
N LEU A 190 -19.76 -6.75 41.79
CA LEU A 190 -19.54 -5.86 40.65
C LEU A 190 -18.05 -5.54 40.49
N LEU A 191 -17.36 -5.24 41.59
CA LEU A 191 -15.92 -4.96 41.58
C LEU A 191 -15.12 -6.19 41.14
N GLU A 192 -15.52 -7.37 41.57
CA GLU A 192 -14.95 -8.64 41.11
C GLU A 192 -15.15 -8.83 39.60
N ALA A 193 -16.37 -8.65 39.08
CA ALA A 193 -16.65 -8.76 37.64
C ALA A 193 -15.83 -7.75 36.81
N MET A 194 -15.69 -6.52 37.30
CA MET A 194 -14.88 -5.48 36.68
C MET A 194 -13.38 -5.79 36.72
N HIS A 195 -12.90 -6.44 37.78
CA HIS A 195 -11.51 -6.92 37.85
C HIS A 195 -11.26 -8.03 36.82
N ASP A 196 -12.15 -9.03 36.76
CA ASP A 196 -12.07 -10.14 35.80
C ASP A 196 -12.14 -9.63 34.35
N LEU A 197 -13.02 -8.65 34.08
CA LEU A 197 -13.10 -7.94 32.79
C LEU A 197 -11.77 -7.30 32.39
N ARG A 198 -11.12 -6.60 33.32
CA ARG A 198 -9.83 -5.93 33.07
C ARG A 198 -8.71 -6.93 32.85
N ASP A 199 -8.62 -8.00 33.65
CA ASP A 199 -7.63 -9.06 33.46
C ASP A 199 -7.81 -9.73 32.08
N GLY A 200 -9.04 -10.09 31.73
CA GLY A 200 -9.39 -10.68 30.44
C GLY A 200 -8.99 -9.78 29.26
N ALA A 201 -9.28 -8.48 29.32
CA ALA A 201 -8.92 -7.53 28.25
C ALA A 201 -7.40 -7.45 28.02
N LEU A 202 -6.60 -7.43 29.09
CA LEU A 202 -5.14 -7.41 29.01
C LEU A 202 -4.58 -8.73 28.44
N TRP A 203 -5.20 -9.86 28.77
CA TRP A 203 -4.80 -11.16 28.23
C TRP A 203 -5.21 -11.36 26.77
N ILE A 204 -6.41 -10.93 26.38
CA ILE A 204 -6.83 -10.87 24.96
C ILE A 204 -5.78 -10.12 24.15
N ASN A 205 -5.29 -8.99 24.66
CA ASN A 205 -4.25 -8.21 24.00
C ASN A 205 -2.95 -9.00 23.81
N ARG A 206 -2.42 -9.58 24.90
CA ARG A 206 -1.16 -10.32 24.87
C ARG A 206 -1.21 -11.59 24.02
N LEU A 207 -2.37 -12.25 23.95
CA LEU A 207 -2.56 -13.49 23.19
C LEU A 207 -2.93 -13.25 21.72
N SER A 208 -3.61 -12.14 21.43
CA SER A 208 -4.03 -11.81 20.06
C SER A 208 -2.92 -11.16 19.24
N VAL A 209 -2.04 -10.39 19.88
CA VAL A 209 -0.90 -9.70 19.25
C VAL A 209 0.39 -9.92 20.08
N PRO A 210 0.85 -11.18 20.24
CA PRO A 210 1.97 -11.51 21.12
C PRO A 210 3.27 -10.83 20.67
N SER A 211 3.96 -10.18 21.61
CA SER A 211 5.31 -9.67 21.37
C SER A 211 6.30 -10.83 21.31
N THR A 212 7.15 -10.84 20.29
CA THR A 212 8.28 -11.79 20.18
C THR A 212 9.57 -11.26 20.83
N GLY A 213 9.42 -10.31 21.76
CA GLY A 213 10.52 -9.72 22.51
C GLY A 213 11.26 -8.61 21.76
N ARG A 214 12.18 -7.95 22.49
CA ARG A 214 13.03 -6.91 21.91
C ARG A 214 14.00 -7.57 20.94
N ALA A 215 13.99 -7.04 19.75
CA ALA A 215 14.80 -7.51 18.66
C ALA A 215 16.32 -7.36 19.00
N GLY A 216 17.24 -7.96 18.21
CA GLY A 216 18.68 -7.62 18.15
C GLY A 216 19.55 -8.02 19.32
N GLY A 217 19.10 -9.01 20.10
CA GLY A 217 19.92 -9.83 20.98
C GLY A 217 20.07 -11.25 20.44
N ASP A 218 20.03 -12.23 21.32
CA ASP A 218 19.76 -13.63 20.99
C ASP A 218 18.23 -13.79 20.80
N ALA A 219 17.82 -14.23 19.62
CA ALA A 219 16.40 -14.35 19.28
C ALA A 219 15.67 -15.37 20.18
N ARG A 220 16.29 -16.51 20.51
CA ARG A 220 15.68 -17.54 21.35
C ARG A 220 15.46 -17.02 22.75
N ARG A 221 16.48 -16.40 23.35
CA ARG A 221 16.36 -15.83 24.70
C ARG A 221 15.32 -14.72 24.75
N ALA A 222 15.35 -13.79 23.79
CA ALA A 222 14.41 -12.68 23.73
C ALA A 222 12.95 -13.15 23.63
N VAL A 223 12.70 -14.17 22.80
CA VAL A 223 11.38 -14.77 22.65
C VAL A 223 10.98 -15.56 23.90
N ALA A 224 11.85 -16.42 24.44
CA ALA A 224 11.56 -17.20 25.63
C ALA A 224 11.17 -16.32 26.83
N ASP A 225 11.86 -15.19 27.01
CA ASP A 225 11.50 -14.21 28.05
C ASP A 225 10.15 -13.53 27.76
N ALA A 226 9.88 -13.18 26.49
CA ALA A 226 8.65 -12.50 26.09
C ALA A 226 7.39 -13.38 26.17
N VAL A 227 7.51 -14.66 25.79
CA VAL A 227 6.37 -15.58 25.75
C VAL A 227 6.13 -16.32 27.06
N ARG A 228 7.08 -16.32 28.01
CA ARG A 228 6.93 -16.98 29.31
C ARG A 228 5.61 -16.65 30.03
N PRO A 229 5.15 -15.39 30.12
CA PRO A 229 3.87 -15.09 30.76
C PRO A 229 2.67 -15.73 30.04
N LEU A 230 2.74 -15.85 28.71
CA LEU A 230 1.67 -16.43 27.89
C LEU A 230 1.57 -17.94 28.18
N LYS A 231 2.72 -18.63 28.22
CA LYS A 231 2.81 -20.04 28.56
C LYS A 231 2.23 -20.32 29.96
N LEU A 232 2.61 -19.51 30.95
CA LEU A 232 2.09 -19.64 32.31
C LEU A 232 0.57 -19.44 32.38
N ARG A 233 0.03 -18.47 31.64
CA ARG A 233 -1.43 -18.24 31.58
C ARG A 233 -2.16 -19.42 30.94
N LEU A 234 -1.67 -19.91 29.79
CA LEU A 234 -2.31 -21.01 29.06
C LEU A 234 -2.17 -22.36 29.80
N ALA A 235 -1.10 -22.56 30.56
CA ALA A 235 -0.92 -23.75 31.40
C ALA A 235 -1.79 -23.77 32.67
N THR A 236 -2.45 -22.65 33.02
CA THR A 236 -3.27 -22.58 34.24
C THR A 236 -4.54 -23.43 34.09
N ALA A 237 -4.53 -24.66 34.62
CA ALA A 237 -5.69 -25.55 34.64
C ALA A 237 -6.76 -25.07 35.64
N GLY A 238 -8.03 -25.35 35.34
CA GLY A 238 -9.17 -25.08 36.22
C GLY A 238 -10.15 -26.26 36.28
N SER A 239 -11.12 -26.22 37.20
CA SER A 239 -12.10 -27.31 37.40
C SER A 239 -12.94 -27.65 36.15
N LEU A 240 -13.13 -26.67 35.26
CA LEU A 240 -13.86 -26.81 33.99
C LEU A 240 -12.95 -27.05 32.77
N MET A 241 -11.62 -26.87 32.92
CA MET A 241 -10.63 -26.97 31.84
C MET A 241 -9.38 -27.70 32.34
N PRO A 242 -9.42 -29.05 32.46
CA PRO A 242 -8.32 -29.82 33.04
C PRO A 242 -7.04 -29.85 32.20
N ALA A 243 -7.14 -29.56 30.89
CA ALA A 243 -6.02 -29.60 29.94
C ALA A 243 -5.29 -28.26 29.75
N GLY A 244 -5.63 -27.22 30.53
CA GLY A 244 -5.14 -25.84 30.32
C GLY A 244 -6.16 -24.95 29.60
N ARG A 245 -5.87 -23.65 29.48
CA ARG A 245 -6.76 -22.65 28.83
C ARG A 245 -6.36 -22.42 27.37
N THR A 246 -7.34 -22.33 26.48
CA THR A 246 -7.14 -21.90 25.09
C THR A 246 -7.33 -20.39 24.96
N VAL A 247 -6.81 -19.78 23.89
CA VAL A 247 -7.03 -18.34 23.63
C VAL A 247 -8.52 -18.02 23.44
N HIS A 248 -9.29 -18.92 22.81
CA HIS A 248 -10.74 -18.77 22.67
C HIS A 248 -11.45 -18.73 24.02
N ALA A 249 -11.08 -19.62 24.94
CA ALA A 249 -11.66 -19.63 26.28
C ALA A 249 -11.36 -18.34 27.08
N GLU A 250 -10.20 -17.71 26.86
CA GLU A 250 -9.90 -16.39 27.45
C GLU A 250 -10.75 -15.26 26.85
N ILE A 251 -11.04 -15.33 25.55
CA ILE A 251 -11.97 -14.39 24.89
C ILE A 251 -13.38 -14.56 25.45
N ASP A 252 -13.86 -15.80 25.57
CA ASP A 252 -15.19 -16.09 26.08
C ASP A 252 -15.33 -15.65 27.55
N ALA A 253 -14.34 -15.96 28.40
CA ALA A 253 -14.32 -15.54 29.80
C ALA A 253 -14.38 -14.02 29.98
N TYR A 254 -13.71 -13.26 29.10
CA TYR A 254 -13.80 -11.79 29.09
C TYR A 254 -15.21 -11.29 28.75
N HIS A 255 -15.86 -11.87 27.73
CA HIS A 255 -17.22 -11.48 27.35
C HIS A 255 -18.25 -11.89 28.41
N GLU A 256 -18.08 -13.05 29.04
CA GLU A 256 -18.89 -13.47 30.20
C GLU A 256 -18.74 -12.51 31.38
N ALA A 257 -17.51 -12.08 31.69
CA ALA A 257 -17.26 -11.09 32.74
C ALA A 257 -17.91 -9.73 32.41
N LEU A 258 -17.89 -9.31 31.14
CA LEU A 258 -18.56 -8.11 30.67
C LEU A 258 -20.08 -8.19 30.85
N VAL A 259 -20.69 -9.30 30.40
CA VAL A 259 -22.12 -9.55 30.55
C VAL A 259 -22.49 -9.59 32.03
N ARG A 260 -21.72 -10.28 32.87
CA ARG A 260 -21.93 -10.34 34.32
C ARG A 260 -21.87 -8.95 34.96
N ALA A 261 -20.88 -8.14 34.62
CA ALA A 261 -20.76 -6.78 35.15
C ALA A 261 -21.98 -5.93 34.82
N PHE A 262 -22.48 -5.99 33.57
CA PHE A 262 -23.73 -5.31 33.21
C PHE A 262 -24.95 -5.93 33.88
N SER A 263 -25.04 -7.24 34.02
CA SER A 263 -26.14 -7.91 34.72
C SER A 263 -26.24 -7.48 36.18
N ILE A 264 -25.11 -7.38 36.88
CA ILE A 264 -25.07 -6.86 38.26
C ILE A 264 -25.46 -5.38 38.26
N ALA A 265 -24.94 -4.55 37.35
CA ALA A 265 -25.25 -3.13 37.30
C ALA A 265 -26.73 -2.83 37.05
N VAL A 266 -27.37 -3.53 36.11
CA VAL A 266 -28.78 -3.26 35.73
C VAL A 266 -29.79 -3.92 36.65
N SER A 267 -29.43 -4.99 37.35
CA SER A 267 -30.31 -5.64 38.33
C SER A 267 -30.07 -5.14 39.76
N GLY A 268 -28.85 -4.69 40.04
CA GLY A 268 -28.28 -4.37 41.35
C GLY A 268 -28.46 -5.45 42.40
N ARG A 269 -28.32 -6.71 41.98
CA ARG A 269 -28.13 -7.88 42.83
C ARG A 269 -26.86 -8.61 42.40
N ALA A 270 -26.29 -9.40 43.31
CA ALA A 270 -25.21 -10.30 42.96
C ALA A 270 -25.64 -11.31 41.88
N VAL A 271 -24.73 -11.58 40.95
CA VAL A 271 -24.85 -12.59 39.90
C VAL A 271 -23.60 -13.47 39.95
N ALA A 272 -23.77 -14.79 39.94
CA ALA A 272 -22.64 -15.72 40.01
C ALA A 272 -21.81 -15.70 38.70
N ARG A 273 -20.61 -16.28 38.74
CA ARG A 273 -19.81 -16.48 37.51
C ARG A 273 -20.55 -17.47 36.58
N GLY A 274 -20.58 -17.19 35.28
CA GLY A 274 -21.33 -17.97 34.28
C GLY A 274 -22.84 -17.66 34.23
N GLU A 275 -23.39 -16.92 35.19
CA GLU A 275 -24.78 -16.49 35.17
C GLU A 275 -24.94 -15.07 34.61
N HIS A 276 -26.11 -14.78 34.03
CA HIS A 276 -26.45 -13.45 33.54
C HIS A 276 -27.96 -13.18 33.62
N THR A 277 -28.31 -11.90 33.47
CA THR A 277 -29.70 -11.45 33.29
C THR A 277 -29.94 -11.09 31.81
N PRO A 278 -31.16 -11.30 31.27
CA PRO A 278 -31.46 -10.91 29.89
C PRO A 278 -31.18 -9.43 29.59
N ALA A 279 -31.52 -8.55 30.54
CA ALA A 279 -31.25 -7.11 30.41
C ALA A 279 -29.74 -6.80 30.38
N GLY A 280 -28.94 -7.45 31.23
CA GLY A 280 -27.48 -7.25 31.24
C GLY A 280 -26.81 -7.75 29.97
N HIS A 281 -27.26 -8.89 29.45
CA HIS A 281 -26.80 -9.42 28.17
C HIS A 281 -27.09 -8.45 27.01
N ALA A 282 -28.32 -7.93 26.92
CA ALA A 282 -28.70 -6.96 25.90
C ALA A 282 -27.89 -5.64 25.99
N VAL A 283 -27.66 -5.13 27.20
CA VAL A 283 -26.84 -3.93 27.43
C VAL A 283 -25.38 -4.18 27.07
N ALA A 284 -24.81 -5.33 27.43
CA ALA A 284 -23.45 -5.71 27.05
C ALA A 284 -23.29 -5.82 25.53
N ALA A 285 -24.23 -6.46 24.83
CA ALA A 285 -24.24 -6.55 23.38
C ALA A 285 -24.25 -5.15 22.72
N HIS A 286 -25.07 -4.23 23.22
CA HIS A 286 -25.11 -2.85 22.72
C HIS A 286 -23.82 -2.08 23.01
N ALA A 287 -23.25 -2.23 24.22
CA ALA A 287 -21.98 -1.65 24.61
C ALA A 287 -20.83 -2.09 23.68
N ARG A 288 -20.73 -3.40 23.37
CA ARG A 288 -19.74 -3.95 22.44
C ARG A 288 -19.85 -3.34 21.06
N LYS A 289 -21.08 -3.20 20.52
CA LYS A 289 -21.32 -2.55 19.22
C LYS A 289 -20.81 -1.11 19.20
N ILE A 290 -21.07 -0.34 20.26
CA ILE A 290 -20.58 1.05 20.38
C ILE A 290 -19.05 1.08 20.47
N VAL A 291 -18.44 0.22 21.28
CA VAL A 291 -16.97 0.13 21.41
C VAL A 291 -16.33 -0.18 20.06
N LEU A 292 -16.85 -1.16 19.33
CA LEU A 292 -16.34 -1.53 18.01
C LEU A 292 -16.39 -0.35 17.03
N GLU A 293 -17.56 0.30 16.92
CA GLU A 293 -17.80 1.36 15.93
C GLU A 293 -17.17 2.71 16.27
N ARG A 294 -17.14 3.06 17.55
CA ARG A 294 -16.80 4.39 18.00
C ARG A 294 -15.42 4.48 18.62
N VAL A 295 -14.81 3.35 18.99
CA VAL A 295 -13.48 3.30 19.62
C VAL A 295 -12.50 2.46 18.80
N LEU A 296 -12.76 1.16 18.62
CA LEU A 296 -11.79 0.25 18.02
C LEU A 296 -11.53 0.58 16.55
N PHE A 297 -12.56 0.64 15.69
CA PHE A 297 -12.34 0.97 14.28
C PHE A 297 -11.74 2.38 14.07
N PRO A 298 -12.26 3.46 14.67
CA PRO A 298 -11.68 4.79 14.47
C PRO A 298 -10.23 4.89 14.92
N TYR A 299 -9.87 4.29 16.07
CA TYR A 299 -8.48 4.28 16.54
C TYR A 299 -7.59 3.42 15.64
N ASN A 300 -8.01 2.20 15.30
CA ASN A 300 -7.22 1.27 14.48
C ASN A 300 -7.05 1.76 13.03
N ARG A 301 -7.96 2.59 12.48
CA ARG A 301 -7.77 3.27 11.18
C ARG A 301 -6.55 4.19 11.16
N LEU A 302 -6.08 4.64 12.32
CA LEU A 302 -4.87 5.44 12.46
C LEU A 302 -3.59 4.58 12.55
N LEU A 303 -3.66 3.28 12.29
CA LEU A 303 -2.49 2.41 12.19
C LEU A 303 -1.51 2.98 11.15
N GLY A 304 -0.22 3.01 11.47
CA GLY A 304 0.81 3.61 10.63
C GLY A 304 0.97 5.13 10.77
N GLN A 305 0.01 5.84 11.39
CA GLN A 305 0.08 7.28 11.62
C GLN A 305 0.59 7.63 13.02
N TRP A 306 1.47 8.64 13.09
CA TRP A 306 1.94 9.18 14.35
C TRP A 306 0.84 10.01 15.02
N LYS A 307 0.66 9.82 16.32
CA LYS A 307 -0.46 10.34 17.11
C LYS A 307 0.08 11.29 18.18
N ARG A 308 -0.15 12.58 17.98
CA ARG A 308 0.12 13.55 19.04
C ARG A 308 -0.91 13.37 20.14
N LYS A 309 -0.44 13.01 21.33
CA LYS A 309 -1.25 12.59 22.49
C LYS A 309 -1.97 11.27 22.22
N ASP A 310 -1.21 10.23 21.88
CA ASP A 310 -1.72 8.86 21.69
C ASP A 310 -2.67 8.40 22.81
N THR A 311 -3.97 8.31 22.52
CA THR A 311 -5.05 7.97 23.47
C THR A 311 -6.33 7.53 22.75
N THR A 312 -7.19 6.77 23.42
CA THR A 312 -8.56 6.45 22.99
C THR A 312 -9.62 7.37 23.60
N ARG A 313 -9.24 8.33 24.45
CA ARG A 313 -10.18 9.16 25.23
C ARG A 313 -11.14 10.01 24.40
N GLU A 314 -10.66 10.61 23.31
CA GLU A 314 -11.51 11.36 22.37
C GLU A 314 -12.67 10.47 21.88
N PHE A 315 -12.33 9.29 21.36
CA PHE A 315 -13.27 8.28 20.90
C PHE A 315 -14.19 7.78 22.02
N GLY A 316 -13.64 7.52 23.21
CA GLY A 316 -14.37 7.10 24.39
C GLY A 316 -15.40 8.12 24.87
N GLY A 317 -15.08 9.42 24.80
CA GLY A 317 -16.02 10.50 25.13
C GLY A 317 -17.27 10.48 24.25
N HIS A 318 -17.09 10.33 22.94
CA HIS A 318 -18.19 10.18 21.98
C HIS A 318 -18.97 8.89 22.22
N ALA A 319 -18.28 7.76 22.43
CA ALA A 319 -18.89 6.46 22.69
C ALA A 319 -19.78 6.49 23.94
N ARG A 320 -19.31 7.08 25.05
CA ARG A 320 -20.09 7.22 26.29
C ARG A 320 -21.34 8.07 26.09
N GLY A 321 -21.25 9.16 25.34
CA GLY A 321 -22.42 9.99 25.04
C GLY A 321 -23.50 9.25 24.26
N ILE A 322 -23.10 8.41 23.29
CA ILE A 322 -24.02 7.56 22.51
C ILE A 322 -24.64 6.48 23.40
N PHE A 323 -23.83 5.79 24.20
CA PHE A 323 -24.32 4.75 25.11
C PHE A 323 -25.32 5.31 26.13
N ALA A 324 -24.99 6.44 26.77
CA ALA A 324 -25.88 7.09 27.74
C ALA A 324 -27.19 7.55 27.09
N ARG A 325 -27.15 8.09 25.87
CA ARG A 325 -28.36 8.47 25.13
C ARG A 325 -29.25 7.25 24.91
N TRP A 326 -28.72 6.19 24.30
CA TRP A 326 -29.45 4.95 24.06
C TRP A 326 -30.05 4.38 25.36
N LEU A 327 -29.25 4.34 26.43
CA LEU A 327 -29.69 3.83 27.72
C LEU A 327 -30.90 4.61 28.27
N ILE A 328 -30.90 5.94 28.13
CA ILE A 328 -31.97 6.83 28.63
C ILE A 328 -33.21 6.81 27.74
N SER A 329 -33.05 6.78 26.41
CA SER A 329 -34.17 6.97 25.46
C SER A 329 -34.78 5.69 24.93
N GLU A 330 -34.03 4.59 24.89
CA GLU A 330 -34.41 3.39 24.14
C GLU A 330 -34.33 2.10 24.97
N SER A 331 -33.53 2.07 26.04
CA SER A 331 -33.34 0.85 26.83
C SER A 331 -34.45 0.63 27.87
N PRO A 332 -34.79 -0.62 28.21
CA PRO A 332 -35.74 -0.95 29.27
C PRO A 332 -35.12 -0.89 30.68
N VAL A 333 -33.90 -0.34 30.84
CA VAL A 333 -33.20 -0.31 32.14
C VAL A 333 -33.86 0.71 33.08
N PRO A 334 -34.16 0.36 34.34
CA PRO A 334 -34.72 1.30 35.32
C PRO A 334 -33.82 2.52 35.56
N ARG A 335 -34.43 3.70 35.79
CA ARG A 335 -33.71 4.98 35.93
C ARG A 335 -32.68 4.97 37.07
N ASP A 336 -33.01 4.34 38.19
CA ASP A 336 -32.15 4.17 39.36
C ASP A 336 -30.96 3.23 39.12
N ARG A 337 -30.96 2.49 38.00
CA ARG A 337 -29.87 1.58 37.58
C ARG A 337 -29.03 2.13 36.43
N MET A 338 -29.47 3.21 35.77
CA MET A 338 -28.79 3.76 34.60
C MET A 338 -27.36 4.24 34.93
N GLU A 339 -27.15 4.90 36.08
CA GLU A 339 -25.84 5.38 36.49
C GLU A 339 -24.83 4.23 36.68
N ALA A 340 -25.27 3.10 37.24
CA ALA A 340 -24.44 1.91 37.41
C ALA A 340 -24.01 1.33 36.05
N ALA A 341 -24.93 1.27 35.07
CA ALA A 341 -24.60 0.79 33.73
C ALA A 341 -23.66 1.75 32.98
N ILE A 342 -23.85 3.07 33.09
CA ILE A 342 -22.93 4.06 32.52
C ILE A 342 -21.55 3.96 33.21
N TYR A 343 -21.50 3.70 34.51
CA TYR A 343 -20.27 3.48 35.26
C TYR A 343 -19.49 2.26 34.74
N VAL A 344 -20.16 1.11 34.53
CA VAL A 344 -19.54 -0.08 33.93
C VAL A 344 -19.03 0.21 32.51
N PHE A 345 -19.82 0.91 31.69
CA PHE A 345 -19.39 1.28 30.35
C PHE A 345 -18.18 2.23 30.35
N GLN A 346 -18.16 3.21 31.25
CA GLN A 346 -17.01 4.10 31.40
C GLN A 346 -15.76 3.33 31.84
N TYR A 347 -15.90 2.35 32.74
CA TYR A 347 -14.78 1.50 33.14
C TYR A 347 -14.25 0.65 31.98
N LEU A 348 -15.12 0.09 31.13
CA LEU A 348 -14.70 -0.61 29.92
C LEU A 348 -13.84 0.28 29.01
N LEU A 349 -14.23 1.55 28.82
CA LEU A 349 -13.44 2.51 28.03
C LEU A 349 -12.08 2.80 28.67
N ASP A 350 -12.02 2.93 30.00
CA ASP A 350 -10.77 3.11 30.74
C ASP A 350 -9.85 1.87 30.62
N VAL A 351 -10.41 0.65 30.62
CA VAL A 351 -9.66 -0.60 30.36
C VAL A 351 -9.10 -0.64 28.94
N ILE A 352 -9.84 -0.20 27.92
CA ILE A 352 -9.36 -0.14 26.54
C ILE A 352 -8.22 0.88 26.39
N GLU A 353 -8.31 2.04 27.06
CA GLU A 353 -7.19 3.00 27.15
C GLU A 353 -5.96 2.38 27.82
N GLU A 354 -6.15 1.51 28.81
CA GLU A 354 -5.04 0.79 29.44
C GLU A 354 -4.40 -0.24 28.50
N VAL A 355 -5.20 -1.02 27.76
CA VAL A 355 -4.70 -1.94 26.73
C VAL A 355 -3.88 -1.17 25.69
N ARG A 356 -4.37 -0.02 25.22
CA ARG A 356 -3.63 0.88 24.34
C ARG A 356 -2.29 1.30 24.96
N ALA A 357 -2.30 1.69 26.24
CA ALA A 357 -1.10 2.11 26.97
C ALA A 357 -0.05 1.00 27.07
N GLU A 358 -0.49 -0.23 27.31
CA GLU A 358 0.38 -1.41 27.31
C GLU A 358 1.01 -1.61 25.93
N ASN A 359 0.21 -1.59 24.86
CA ASN A 359 0.72 -1.72 23.49
C ASN A 359 1.73 -0.62 23.14
N ARG A 360 1.46 0.63 23.52
CA ARG A 360 2.43 1.72 23.29
C ARG A 360 3.78 1.48 23.96
N LYS A 361 3.79 0.83 25.13
CA LYS A 361 5.02 0.44 25.83
C LYS A 361 5.72 -0.73 25.15
N VAL A 362 4.97 -1.75 24.72
CA VAL A 362 5.48 -2.95 24.04
C VAL A 362 6.14 -2.59 22.71
N TRP A 363 5.44 -1.82 21.87
CA TRP A 363 5.92 -1.50 20.52
C TRP A 363 6.93 -0.35 20.49
N GLY A 364 6.93 0.51 21.50
CA GLY A 364 7.80 1.68 21.55
C GLY A 364 7.46 2.78 20.52
N ASP A 365 6.42 2.56 19.70
CA ASP A 365 5.97 3.44 18.62
C ASP A 365 4.45 3.40 18.51
N ASP A 366 3.79 4.56 18.47
CA ASP A 366 2.33 4.69 18.41
C ASP A 366 1.74 4.33 17.03
N ARG A 367 2.58 4.33 15.99
CA ARG A 367 2.20 3.87 14.64
C ARG A 367 1.93 2.38 14.58
N LEU A 368 2.50 1.61 15.52
CA LEU A 368 2.39 0.15 15.59
C LEU A 368 1.32 -0.32 16.59
N VAL A 369 0.58 0.59 17.22
CA VAL A 369 -0.44 0.22 18.21
C VAL A 369 -1.72 -0.24 17.51
N TRP A 370 -2.04 -1.51 17.68
CA TRP A 370 -3.32 -2.12 17.29
C TRP A 370 -4.13 -2.50 18.54
N LEU A 371 -5.44 -2.27 18.53
CA LEU A 371 -6.34 -2.76 19.57
C LEU A 371 -7.07 -4.01 19.06
N PRO A 372 -6.98 -5.17 19.76
CA PRO A 372 -7.65 -6.39 19.33
C PRO A 372 -9.16 -6.19 19.17
N LEU A 373 -9.72 -6.67 18.06
CA LEU A 373 -11.15 -6.57 17.79
C LEU A 373 -11.97 -7.52 18.69
N GLN A 374 -11.34 -8.55 19.27
CA GLN A 374 -11.93 -9.45 20.26
C GLN A 374 -12.36 -8.74 21.56
N LEU A 375 -11.89 -7.51 21.81
CA LEU A 375 -12.42 -6.69 22.91
C LEU A 375 -13.90 -6.33 22.72
N ALA A 376 -14.44 -6.45 21.51
CA ALA A 376 -15.85 -6.23 21.19
C ALA A 376 -16.52 -7.37 20.43
N LEU A 377 -15.77 -8.26 19.79
CA LEU A 377 -16.30 -9.39 19.01
C LEU A 377 -16.10 -10.72 19.75
N THR A 378 -17.13 -11.56 19.76
CA THR A 378 -17.00 -12.98 20.13
C THR A 378 -16.61 -13.84 18.92
N PRO A 379 -16.06 -15.05 19.13
CA PRO A 379 -15.59 -15.92 18.05
C PRO A 379 -16.62 -16.26 16.97
N ASP A 380 -17.90 -16.28 17.31
CA ASP A 380 -19.07 -16.52 16.44
C ASP A 380 -19.50 -15.30 15.61
N GLN A 381 -18.76 -14.19 15.67
CA GLN A 381 -19.08 -12.95 14.95
C GLN A 381 -18.06 -12.61 13.86
N TYR A 382 -17.22 -13.58 13.50
CA TYR A 382 -16.21 -13.47 12.45
C TYR A 382 -15.86 -14.84 11.82
N ASP A 383 -16.75 -15.82 11.87
CA ASP A 383 -16.56 -17.15 11.26
C ASP A 383 -17.26 -17.27 9.89
N GLU A 384 -18.18 -16.36 9.57
CA GLU A 384 -18.85 -16.32 8.27
C GLU A 384 -18.20 -15.33 7.27
N GLN A 385 -18.30 -15.64 5.98
CA GLN A 385 -17.76 -14.81 4.91
C GLN A 385 -18.39 -13.40 4.88
N GLN A 386 -19.71 -13.30 5.06
CA GLN A 386 -20.44 -12.02 5.02
C GLN A 386 -20.09 -11.13 6.22
N GLU A 387 -19.87 -11.73 7.38
CA GLU A 387 -19.41 -11.03 8.58
C GLU A 387 -18.02 -10.45 8.37
N LEU A 388 -17.07 -11.26 7.87
CA LEU A 388 -15.72 -10.82 7.58
C LEU A 388 -15.69 -9.68 6.55
N ASP A 389 -16.51 -9.75 5.49
CA ASP A 389 -16.66 -8.66 4.52
C ASP A 389 -17.19 -7.36 5.16
N THR A 390 -18.17 -7.50 6.06
CA THR A 390 -18.78 -6.38 6.77
C THR A 390 -17.78 -5.74 7.74
N LEU A 391 -17.04 -6.56 8.48
CA LEU A 391 -16.00 -6.11 9.41
C LEU A 391 -14.84 -5.47 8.68
N LEU A 392 -14.38 -6.04 7.56
CA LEU A 392 -13.35 -5.44 6.71
C LEU A 392 -13.83 -4.08 6.20
N SER A 393 -15.04 -4.02 5.65
CA SER A 393 -15.61 -2.79 5.09
C SER A 393 -15.68 -1.68 6.12
N ARG A 394 -16.16 -2.02 7.33
CA ARG A 394 -16.23 -1.09 8.46
C ARG A 394 -14.83 -0.70 8.91
N ALA A 395 -13.91 -1.64 9.13
CA ALA A 395 -12.55 -1.34 9.58
C ALA A 395 -11.83 -0.35 8.67
N VAL A 396 -11.89 -0.53 7.35
CA VAL A 396 -11.20 0.35 6.39
C VAL A 396 -12.01 1.59 5.99
N GLY A 397 -13.34 1.58 6.22
CA GLY A 397 -14.23 2.67 5.82
C GLY A 397 -14.59 2.67 4.33
N ARG A 398 -14.49 1.52 3.66
CA ARG A 398 -14.85 1.33 2.24
C ARG A 398 -15.70 0.08 2.06
N PRO A 399 -16.76 0.11 1.23
CA PRO A 399 -17.58 -1.07 1.02
C PRO A 399 -16.85 -2.13 0.19
N VAL A 400 -16.98 -3.39 0.58
CA VAL A 400 -16.81 -4.52 -0.34
C VAL A 400 -17.96 -4.47 -1.35
N THR A 401 -17.63 -4.32 -2.62
CA THR A 401 -18.61 -4.23 -3.72
C THR A 401 -18.80 -5.59 -4.37
N HIS A 402 -20.00 -5.85 -4.90
CA HIS A 402 -20.35 -7.09 -5.61
C HIS A 402 -20.58 -6.83 -7.11
N GLY A 403 -20.76 -7.88 -7.92
CA GLY A 403 -20.92 -7.76 -9.37
C GLY A 403 -19.63 -7.46 -10.13
N ASN A 404 -18.46 -7.87 -9.61
CA ASN A 404 -17.18 -7.63 -10.27
C ASN A 404 -16.70 -8.88 -11.05
N ARG A 405 -15.97 -8.65 -12.15
CA ARG A 405 -15.20 -9.67 -12.89
C ARG A 405 -13.73 -9.54 -12.56
N ILE A 406 -13.03 -10.67 -12.38
CA ILE A 406 -11.64 -10.72 -11.93
C ILE A 406 -10.86 -11.75 -12.73
N TRP A 407 -9.64 -11.40 -13.14
CA TRP A 407 -8.68 -12.30 -13.79
C TRP A 407 -7.37 -12.32 -13.02
N TYR A 408 -6.85 -13.51 -12.75
CA TYR A 408 -5.55 -13.73 -12.12
C TYR A 408 -4.45 -13.80 -13.18
N ILE A 409 -3.54 -12.83 -13.16
CA ILE A 409 -2.56 -12.59 -14.23
C ILE A 409 -1.15 -12.92 -13.74
N HIS A 410 -0.45 -13.79 -14.47
CA HIS A 410 0.96 -14.13 -14.22
C HIS A 410 1.93 -13.07 -14.77
N ASN A 411 3.15 -13.06 -14.24
CA ASN A 411 4.18 -12.05 -14.53
C ASN A 411 4.43 -11.83 -16.03
N ASP A 412 4.65 -12.92 -16.77
CA ASP A 412 4.90 -12.94 -18.22
C ASP A 412 3.74 -12.37 -19.06
N ARG A 413 2.54 -12.27 -18.49
CA ARG A 413 1.32 -11.83 -19.17
C ARG A 413 1.02 -10.35 -18.98
N PHE A 414 1.58 -9.72 -17.95
CA PHE A 414 1.25 -8.34 -17.60
C PHE A 414 1.56 -7.34 -18.71
N LEU A 415 2.71 -7.47 -19.37
CA LEU A 415 3.08 -6.55 -20.45
C LEU A 415 2.10 -6.62 -21.62
N LEU A 416 1.65 -7.82 -21.98
CA LEU A 416 0.67 -8.03 -23.05
C LEU A 416 -0.66 -7.33 -22.71
N GLU A 417 -1.12 -7.47 -21.46
CA GLU A 417 -2.32 -6.80 -20.99
C GLU A 417 -2.15 -5.27 -20.88
N LEU A 418 -0.96 -4.79 -20.51
CA LEU A 418 -0.65 -3.35 -20.53
C LEU A 418 -0.75 -2.79 -21.96
N VAL A 419 -0.10 -3.43 -22.94
CA VAL A 419 -0.17 -3.00 -24.35
C VAL A 419 -1.60 -3.05 -24.86
N ALA A 420 -2.34 -4.13 -24.57
CA ALA A 420 -3.74 -4.26 -24.95
C ALA A 420 -4.62 -3.17 -24.32
N SER A 421 -4.36 -2.77 -23.07
CA SER A 421 -5.10 -1.70 -22.41
C SER A 421 -4.90 -0.33 -23.06
N ILE A 422 -3.69 -0.04 -23.55
CA ILE A 422 -3.37 1.22 -24.25
C ILE A 422 -4.12 1.27 -25.58
N ALA A 423 -4.13 0.16 -26.33
CA ALA A 423 -4.83 0.08 -27.62
C ALA A 423 -6.36 0.16 -27.46
N ARG A 424 -6.92 -0.50 -26.43
CA ARG A 424 -8.37 -0.54 -26.19
C ARG A 424 -8.96 0.76 -25.66
N ALA A 425 -8.16 1.64 -25.04
CA ALA A 425 -8.66 2.87 -24.45
C ALA A 425 -9.33 3.81 -25.48
N ASP A 426 -10.59 4.17 -25.21
CA ASP A 426 -11.45 4.99 -26.07
C ASP A 426 -11.62 6.43 -25.52
N GLU A 427 -11.67 6.62 -24.20
CA GLU A 427 -11.78 7.94 -23.56
C GLU A 427 -10.52 8.32 -22.81
N TYR A 428 -9.92 7.39 -22.07
CA TYR A 428 -8.69 7.65 -21.35
C TYR A 428 -7.96 6.38 -20.94
N HIS A 429 -6.65 6.52 -20.71
CA HIS A 429 -5.79 5.50 -20.12
C HIS A 429 -4.90 6.14 -19.05
N VAL A 430 -4.77 5.49 -17.91
CA VAL A 430 -3.83 5.86 -16.84
C VAL A 430 -2.91 4.67 -16.60
N LEU A 431 -1.61 4.90 -16.76
CA LEU A 431 -0.55 4.06 -16.21
C LEU A 431 0.02 4.76 -14.97
N TRP A 432 -0.28 4.24 -13.79
CA TRP A 432 0.31 4.73 -12.54
C TRP A 432 1.33 3.71 -12.07
N VAL A 433 2.59 4.00 -12.32
CA VAL A 433 3.69 3.05 -12.10
C VAL A 433 4.82 3.78 -11.38
N HIS A 434 5.56 3.06 -10.57
CA HIS A 434 6.78 3.61 -9.98
C HIS A 434 8.03 3.32 -10.83
N ASP A 435 8.05 2.26 -11.64
CA ASP A 435 9.19 1.92 -12.49
C ASP A 435 8.84 2.03 -13.97
N PHE A 436 9.49 2.96 -14.68
CA PHE A 436 9.48 3.06 -16.14
C PHE A 436 10.92 3.27 -16.60
N ARG A 437 11.61 2.22 -17.06
CA ARG A 437 13.06 2.28 -17.30
C ARG A 437 13.39 2.99 -18.61
N GLY A 438 14.32 3.95 -18.53
CA GLY A 438 14.97 4.52 -19.71
C GLY A 438 16.16 3.68 -20.17
N PHE A 439 16.83 3.02 -19.24
CA PHE A 439 18.03 2.21 -19.46
C PHE A 439 17.96 0.90 -18.66
N SER A 440 18.56 -0.16 -19.20
CA SER A 440 18.77 -1.48 -18.59
C SER A 440 19.79 -1.43 -17.46
N GLU A 441 20.00 -2.54 -16.75
CA GLU A 441 20.98 -2.62 -15.66
C GLU A 441 22.43 -2.47 -16.16
N GLU A 442 22.67 -2.88 -17.40
CA GLU A 442 23.95 -2.74 -18.10
C GLU A 442 24.16 -1.31 -18.65
N GLY A 443 23.20 -0.40 -18.46
CA GLY A 443 23.28 0.99 -18.90
C GLY A 443 22.97 1.22 -20.38
N SER A 444 22.45 0.21 -21.09
CA SER A 444 21.95 0.33 -22.46
C SER A 444 20.52 0.86 -22.47
N PRO A 445 20.02 1.54 -23.52
CA PRO A 445 18.59 1.86 -23.63
C PRO A 445 17.70 0.62 -23.44
N ASP A 446 16.68 0.74 -22.59
CA ASP A 446 15.78 -0.38 -22.26
C ASP A 446 14.84 -0.68 -23.45
N ARG A 447 15.02 -1.84 -24.11
CA ARG A 447 14.33 -2.16 -25.37
C ARG A 447 12.85 -2.42 -25.16
N LEU A 448 12.48 -2.97 -24.01
CA LEU A 448 11.08 -3.24 -23.68
C LEU A 448 10.32 -1.92 -23.49
N SER A 449 10.88 -0.98 -22.75
CA SER A 449 10.27 0.34 -22.52
C SER A 449 10.20 1.15 -23.81
N LEU A 450 11.25 1.10 -24.65
CA LEU A 450 11.22 1.67 -26.00
C LEU A 450 10.13 1.04 -26.88
N SER A 451 9.92 -0.27 -26.77
CA SER A 451 8.85 -0.97 -27.50
C SER A 451 7.46 -0.54 -27.03
N VAL A 452 7.25 -0.35 -25.72
CA VAL A 452 5.99 0.21 -25.20
C VAL A 452 5.76 1.64 -25.73
N VAL A 453 6.80 2.47 -25.79
CA VAL A 453 6.72 3.82 -26.37
C VAL A 453 6.31 3.76 -27.85
N ALA A 454 7.04 3.00 -28.67
CA ALA A 454 6.82 2.92 -30.11
C ALA A 454 5.53 2.16 -30.46
N GLN A 455 5.43 0.91 -30.02
CA GLN A 455 4.45 -0.06 -30.50
C GLN A 455 3.12 0.03 -29.76
N ALA A 456 3.08 0.62 -28.55
CA ALA A 456 1.83 0.84 -27.83
C ALA A 456 1.37 2.30 -27.92
N TYR A 457 2.10 3.25 -27.32
CA TYR A 457 1.61 4.64 -27.22
C TYR A 457 1.58 5.38 -28.57
N LEU A 458 2.65 5.34 -29.38
CA LEU A 458 2.62 6.03 -30.68
C LEU A 458 1.62 5.38 -31.65
N THR A 459 1.60 4.04 -31.71
CA THR A 459 0.60 3.29 -32.50
C THR A 459 -0.82 3.67 -32.09
N ALA A 460 -1.13 3.68 -30.79
CA ALA A 460 -2.46 4.04 -30.32
C ALA A 460 -2.82 5.49 -30.63
N LEU A 461 -1.89 6.44 -30.47
CA LEU A 461 -2.12 7.83 -30.87
C LEU A 461 -2.40 7.95 -32.37
N ARG A 462 -1.62 7.27 -33.22
CA ARG A 462 -1.80 7.26 -34.67
C ARG A 462 -3.18 6.72 -35.04
N ASP A 463 -3.51 5.52 -34.56
CA ASP A 463 -4.77 4.84 -34.89
C ASP A 463 -6.01 5.64 -34.44
N ARG A 464 -5.87 6.46 -33.37
CA ARG A 464 -6.93 7.33 -32.86
C ARG A 464 -7.03 8.62 -33.65
N VAL A 465 -5.90 9.19 -34.07
CA VAL A 465 -5.85 10.35 -34.98
C VAL A 465 -6.48 10.02 -36.33
N GLU A 466 -6.19 8.86 -36.90
CA GLU A 466 -6.78 8.39 -38.16
C GLU A 466 -8.32 8.27 -38.08
N ARG A 467 -8.85 8.01 -36.88
CA ARG A 467 -10.29 7.95 -36.60
C ARG A 467 -10.88 9.29 -36.14
N TYR A 468 -10.08 10.35 -36.03
CA TYR A 468 -10.56 11.61 -35.46
C TYR A 468 -11.61 12.29 -36.35
N ASP A 469 -11.44 12.24 -37.67
CA ASP A 469 -12.37 12.88 -38.61
C ASP A 469 -13.81 12.32 -38.51
N SER A 470 -13.98 11.07 -38.06
CA SER A 470 -15.29 10.45 -37.86
C SER A 470 -15.81 10.52 -36.43
N THR A 471 -14.92 10.67 -35.44
CA THR A 471 -15.29 10.59 -34.01
C THR A 471 -15.25 11.93 -33.29
N GLY A 472 -14.43 12.88 -33.76
CA GLY A 472 -14.14 14.15 -33.08
C GLY A 472 -13.54 13.98 -31.68
N ARG A 473 -12.96 12.81 -31.36
CA ARG A 473 -12.49 12.48 -30.02
C ARG A 473 -11.16 11.74 -30.05
N LEU A 474 -10.27 12.11 -29.14
CA LEU A 474 -9.02 11.39 -28.85
C LEU A 474 -9.02 10.93 -27.38
N PRO A 475 -8.59 9.70 -27.08
CA PRO A 475 -8.39 9.26 -25.71
C PRO A 475 -7.29 10.09 -25.03
N VAL A 476 -7.47 10.39 -23.74
CA VAL A 476 -6.44 11.03 -22.93
C VAL A 476 -5.53 9.97 -22.29
N TYR A 477 -4.29 9.86 -22.77
CA TYR A 477 -3.29 8.98 -22.17
C TYR A 477 -2.53 9.70 -21.05
N MET A 478 -2.40 9.08 -19.88
CA MET A 478 -1.76 9.64 -18.69
C MET A 478 -0.75 8.66 -18.10
N ILE A 479 0.43 9.16 -17.71
CA ILE A 479 1.42 8.39 -16.93
C ILE A 479 1.65 9.12 -15.61
N PHE A 480 1.44 8.43 -14.49
CA PHE A 480 1.73 8.93 -13.14
C PHE A 480 2.95 8.20 -12.60
N LEU A 481 3.97 8.96 -12.18
CA LEU A 481 5.26 8.43 -11.74
C LEU A 481 5.84 9.29 -10.64
N ASP A 482 6.30 8.69 -9.55
CA ASP A 482 6.99 9.44 -8.48
C ASP A 482 8.34 10.02 -8.98
N GLN A 483 8.72 11.20 -8.47
CA GLN A 483 9.99 11.82 -8.87
C GLN A 483 11.22 10.98 -8.50
N TYR A 484 11.23 10.26 -7.39
CA TYR A 484 12.41 9.46 -7.02
C TYR A 484 12.72 8.41 -8.08
N TYR A 485 11.74 7.57 -8.42
CA TYR A 485 11.95 6.51 -9.39
C TYR A 485 12.07 7.03 -10.82
N PHE A 486 11.40 8.14 -11.17
CA PHE A 486 11.65 8.85 -12.42
C PHE A 486 13.13 9.20 -12.63
N GLN A 487 13.83 9.59 -11.56
CA GLN A 487 15.26 9.92 -11.61
C GLN A 487 16.12 8.66 -11.61
N VAL A 488 15.83 7.69 -10.72
CA VAL A 488 16.63 6.45 -10.58
C VAL A 488 16.55 5.57 -11.82
N ASN A 489 15.38 5.50 -12.47
CA ASN A 489 15.18 4.71 -13.67
C ASN A 489 15.50 5.48 -14.96
N HIS A 490 16.02 6.71 -14.85
CA HIS A 490 16.41 7.56 -15.99
C HIS A 490 15.28 7.75 -17.02
N SER A 491 14.02 7.78 -16.58
CA SER A 491 12.81 7.76 -17.44
C SER A 491 12.64 9.04 -18.29
N ARG A 492 13.39 10.10 -17.96
CA ARG A 492 13.27 11.43 -18.56
C ARG A 492 13.35 11.43 -20.09
N LEU A 493 14.23 10.63 -20.69
CA LEU A 493 14.40 10.58 -22.14
C LEU A 493 13.09 10.18 -22.83
N LEU A 494 12.51 9.06 -22.39
CA LEU A 494 11.30 8.47 -22.97
C LEU A 494 10.06 9.31 -22.68
N LEU A 495 9.87 9.73 -21.43
CA LEU A 495 8.68 10.49 -21.04
C LEU A 495 8.65 11.90 -21.65
N ARG A 496 9.82 12.53 -21.86
CA ARG A 496 9.90 13.82 -22.54
C ARG A 496 9.55 13.71 -24.02
N PHE A 497 9.87 12.58 -24.66
CA PHE A 497 9.44 12.29 -26.03
C PHE A 497 7.93 12.10 -26.09
N LEU A 498 7.34 11.33 -25.16
CA LEU A 498 5.89 11.14 -25.09
C LEU A 498 5.09 12.42 -24.74
N GLU A 499 5.68 13.40 -24.06
CA GLU A 499 5.05 14.71 -23.80
C GLU A 499 5.07 15.66 -25.02
N ASP A 500 5.88 15.40 -26.04
CA ASP A 500 5.95 16.19 -27.28
C ASP A 500 6.26 15.28 -28.49
N PRO A 501 5.39 14.30 -28.80
CA PRO A 501 5.69 13.28 -29.81
C PRO A 501 5.64 13.84 -31.23
N LEU A 502 5.11 15.05 -31.43
CA LEU A 502 5.11 15.73 -32.72
C LEU A 502 6.37 16.59 -32.93
N GLY A 503 6.88 17.25 -31.88
CA GLY A 503 7.99 18.19 -31.99
C GLY A 503 9.37 17.63 -31.67
N ARG A 504 9.47 16.60 -30.83
CA ARG A 504 10.75 16.14 -30.27
C ARG A 504 11.23 14.86 -30.96
N ARG A 505 12.49 14.85 -31.39
CA ARG A 505 13.18 13.62 -31.81
C ARG A 505 13.89 12.99 -30.61
N LEU A 506 13.97 11.67 -30.62
CA LEU A 506 14.64 10.88 -29.61
C LEU A 506 15.96 10.40 -30.21
N GLU A 507 17.07 10.78 -29.58
CA GLU A 507 18.42 10.39 -29.97
C GLU A 507 18.90 9.29 -29.01
N LEU A 508 19.30 8.14 -29.56
CA LEU A 508 19.83 7.02 -28.77
C LEU A 508 21.36 7.00 -28.82
N PRO A 509 22.04 6.39 -27.82
CA PRO A 509 23.46 6.11 -27.89
C PRO A 509 23.83 5.27 -29.13
N SER A 510 25.09 5.36 -29.56
CA SER A 510 25.64 4.55 -30.67
C SER A 510 25.41 3.06 -30.45
N GLY A 511 25.07 2.32 -31.51
CA GLY A 511 24.73 0.90 -31.47
C GLY A 511 23.22 0.59 -31.38
N PHE A 512 22.37 1.62 -31.30
CA PHE A 512 20.90 1.50 -31.24
C PHE A 512 20.20 2.18 -32.43
N GLU A 513 20.92 2.43 -33.53
CA GLU A 513 20.43 3.16 -34.70
C GLU A 513 19.25 2.46 -35.41
N SER A 514 19.13 1.14 -35.27
CA SER A 514 17.97 0.39 -35.78
C SER A 514 16.69 0.71 -34.99
N LEU A 515 16.77 0.74 -33.66
CA LEU A 515 15.66 1.12 -32.79
C LEU A 515 15.30 2.59 -32.96
N GLU A 516 16.30 3.46 -33.06
CA GLU A 516 16.09 4.89 -33.31
C GLU A 516 15.36 5.12 -34.64
N ARG A 517 15.76 4.42 -35.72
CA ARG A 517 15.04 4.48 -37.01
C ARG A 517 13.61 3.96 -36.91
N ALA A 518 13.37 2.88 -36.17
CA ALA A 518 12.02 2.34 -35.98
C ALA A 518 11.10 3.32 -35.22
N LEU A 519 11.62 3.96 -34.17
CA LEU A 519 10.94 5.04 -33.44
C LEU A 519 10.67 6.25 -34.33
N GLY A 520 11.66 6.66 -35.12
CA GLY A 520 11.52 7.74 -36.10
C GLY A 520 10.43 7.45 -37.14
N GLY A 521 10.37 6.21 -37.64
CA GLY A 521 9.30 5.75 -38.54
C GLY A 521 7.92 5.85 -37.89
N SER A 522 7.75 5.32 -36.68
CA SER A 522 6.49 5.38 -35.93
C SER A 522 6.04 6.82 -35.64
N GLN A 523 7.00 7.71 -35.34
CA GLN A 523 6.73 9.14 -35.15
C GLN A 523 6.28 9.80 -36.45
N GLU A 524 6.91 9.50 -37.58
CA GLU A 524 6.56 10.09 -38.86
C GLU A 524 5.19 9.64 -39.34
N GLU A 525 4.83 8.38 -39.09
CA GLU A 525 3.47 7.87 -39.30
C GLU A 525 2.44 8.66 -38.48
N LEU A 526 2.71 8.93 -37.20
CA LEU A 526 1.84 9.76 -36.36
C LEU A 526 1.72 11.19 -36.92
N ARG A 527 2.83 11.83 -37.33
CA ARG A 527 2.81 13.17 -37.93
C ARG A 527 2.00 13.20 -39.22
N SER A 528 2.16 12.17 -40.06
CA SER A 528 1.42 12.03 -41.31
C SER A 528 -0.08 11.86 -41.06
N ALA A 529 -0.47 11.06 -40.07
CA ALA A 529 -1.86 10.92 -39.66
C ALA A 529 -2.45 12.25 -39.17
N VAL A 530 -1.72 13.02 -38.36
CA VAL A 530 -2.16 14.36 -37.90
C VAL A 530 -2.32 15.31 -39.07
N ALA A 531 -1.36 15.36 -39.99
CA ALA A 531 -1.41 16.21 -41.17
C ALA A 531 -2.55 15.84 -42.13
N SER A 532 -2.96 14.57 -42.14
CA SER A 532 -4.03 14.05 -43.01
C SER A 532 -5.44 14.26 -42.45
N SER A 533 -5.58 14.51 -41.14
CA SER A 533 -6.89 14.73 -40.51
C SER A 533 -7.42 16.12 -40.81
N ARG A 534 -8.57 16.18 -41.49
CA ARG A 534 -9.21 17.45 -41.87
C ARG A 534 -9.81 18.15 -40.66
N LEU A 535 -10.44 17.39 -39.76
CA LEU A 535 -11.07 17.95 -38.58
C LEU A 535 -10.03 18.48 -37.59
N LEU A 536 -8.94 17.73 -37.32
CA LEU A 536 -7.84 18.24 -36.49
C LEU A 536 -7.22 19.50 -37.11
N GLY A 537 -7.04 19.53 -38.43
CA GLY A 537 -6.53 20.73 -39.11
C GLY A 537 -7.42 21.95 -38.90
N ALA A 538 -8.74 21.80 -39.07
CA ALA A 538 -9.71 22.87 -38.86
C ALA A 538 -9.77 23.33 -37.40
N GLU A 539 -9.80 22.41 -36.45
CA GLU A 539 -9.83 22.73 -35.02
C GLU A 539 -8.50 23.31 -34.53
N THR A 540 -7.37 22.91 -35.11
CA THR A 540 -6.07 23.51 -34.81
C THR A 540 -6.02 24.97 -35.29
N ALA A 541 -6.63 25.28 -36.43
CA ALA A 541 -6.76 26.66 -36.89
C ALA A 541 -7.63 27.51 -35.95
N GLN A 542 -8.60 26.89 -35.26
CA GLN A 542 -9.50 27.57 -34.31
C GLN A 542 -8.91 27.70 -32.90
N TYR A 543 -8.32 26.63 -32.36
CA TYR A 543 -7.87 26.51 -30.97
C TYR A 543 -6.35 26.69 -30.79
N GLY A 544 -5.59 26.66 -31.88
CA GLY A 544 -4.15 26.89 -31.95
C GLY A 544 -3.28 25.65 -31.79
N GLU A 545 -2.03 25.76 -32.25
CA GLU A 545 -1.00 24.68 -32.20
C GLU A 545 -0.73 24.15 -30.79
N ARG A 546 -0.84 25.01 -29.77
CA ARG A 546 -0.67 24.60 -28.37
C ARG A 546 -1.75 23.60 -27.94
N TRP A 547 -2.98 23.75 -28.43
CA TRP A 547 -4.06 22.80 -28.17
C TRP A 547 -3.79 21.47 -28.87
N LEU A 548 -3.41 21.48 -30.15
CA LEU A 548 -3.07 20.25 -30.88
C LEU A 548 -1.98 19.45 -30.16
N ARG A 549 -0.90 20.10 -29.75
CA ARG A 549 0.19 19.45 -29.00
C ARG A 549 -0.21 19.00 -27.61
N ASN A 550 -1.17 19.67 -26.97
CA ASN A 550 -1.72 19.22 -25.69
C ASN A 550 -2.63 18.01 -25.87
N LEU A 551 -3.35 17.91 -26.99
CA LEU A 551 -4.27 16.82 -27.31
C LEU A 551 -3.53 15.55 -27.77
N VAL A 552 -2.58 15.69 -28.70
CA VAL A 552 -1.84 14.56 -29.30
C VAL A 552 -0.53 14.32 -28.55
N LYS A 553 -0.64 13.83 -27.31
CA LYS A 553 0.50 13.41 -26.48
C LYS A 553 0.07 12.49 -25.34
N VAL A 554 1.05 11.98 -24.60
CA VAL A 554 0.80 11.39 -23.28
C VAL A 554 1.02 12.46 -22.20
N GLN A 555 0.03 12.62 -21.32
CA GLN A 555 0.09 13.53 -20.18
C GLN A 555 0.94 12.92 -19.06
N VAL A 556 2.20 13.34 -18.96
CA VAL A 556 3.09 12.88 -17.91
C VAL A 556 2.86 13.69 -16.63
N ASN A 557 2.70 13.00 -15.51
CA ASN A 557 2.49 13.62 -14.21
C ASN A 557 3.53 13.07 -13.23
N ILE A 558 4.59 13.84 -13.00
CA ILE A 558 5.59 13.46 -12.01
C ILE A 558 5.13 13.90 -10.62
N THR A 559 4.76 12.93 -9.79
CA THR A 559 4.17 13.15 -8.46
C THR A 559 5.24 13.22 -7.39
N ASN A 560 4.84 13.74 -6.22
CA ASN A 560 5.67 13.94 -5.04
C ASN A 560 7.00 14.65 -5.34
N PRO A 561 7.01 15.72 -6.15
CA PRO A 561 8.26 16.32 -6.60
C PRO A 561 9.09 16.82 -5.42
N ALA A 562 10.41 16.72 -5.54
CA ALA A 562 11.39 17.15 -4.53
C ALA A 562 11.09 18.57 -4.07
N ASP A 563 10.70 18.70 -2.81
CA ASP A 563 10.27 19.96 -2.23
C ASP A 563 10.75 20.04 -0.78
N PRO A 564 11.90 20.70 -0.56
CA PRO A 564 12.55 20.78 0.76
C PRO A 564 11.75 21.62 1.76
N SER A 565 10.64 22.25 1.36
CA SER A 565 9.74 22.95 2.28
C SER A 565 8.93 22.02 3.17
N PHE A 566 8.84 20.74 2.84
CA PHE A 566 8.22 19.71 3.67
C PHE A 566 9.29 18.86 4.34
N ARG A 567 9.41 19.01 5.65
CA ARG A 567 10.38 18.25 6.46
C ARG A 567 9.70 17.71 7.70
N SER A 568 10.17 16.57 8.18
CA SER A 568 9.63 15.92 9.37
C SER A 568 10.73 15.43 10.31
N PRO A 569 10.64 15.72 11.62
CA PRO A 569 11.52 15.12 12.62
C PRO A 569 11.19 13.65 12.89
N GLN A 570 10.10 13.11 12.33
CA GLN A 570 9.64 11.74 12.61
C GLN A 570 10.50 10.66 11.95
N ILE A 571 11.30 11.03 10.94
CA ILE A 571 12.16 10.09 10.22
C ILE A 571 13.56 10.09 10.80
N LEU A 572 14.14 11.28 11.05
CA LEU A 572 15.39 11.46 11.77
C LEU A 572 15.22 12.55 12.85
N PRO A 573 15.33 12.19 14.15
CA PRO A 573 15.20 13.15 15.25
C PRO A 573 16.20 14.31 15.17
N LEU A 574 15.86 15.45 15.79
CA LEU A 574 16.66 16.69 15.91
C LEU A 574 16.85 17.50 14.62
N LEU A 575 17.31 16.87 13.53
CA LEU A 575 17.59 17.55 12.26
C LEU A 575 16.35 17.65 11.37
N GLY A 576 15.51 16.61 11.38
CA GLY A 576 14.37 16.41 10.48
C GLY A 576 14.79 16.38 9.02
N ILE A 577 14.48 15.33 8.28
CA ILE A 577 14.83 15.26 6.85
C ILE A 577 13.65 15.74 5.99
N PRO A 578 13.91 16.18 4.75
CA PRO A 578 12.85 16.38 3.78
C PRO A 578 12.02 15.11 3.64
N ASP A 579 10.70 15.28 3.51
CA ASP A 579 9.79 14.16 3.30
C ASP A 579 9.95 13.53 1.91
N ASP A 580 10.86 14.07 1.10
CA ASP A 580 11.25 13.56 -0.22
C ASP A 580 11.68 12.08 -0.18
N VAL A 581 11.92 11.49 1.00
CA VAL A 581 12.13 10.04 1.16
C VAL A 581 10.86 9.18 1.04
N MET A 582 9.67 9.79 1.00
CA MET A 582 8.41 9.08 0.71
C MET A 582 8.45 8.53 -0.72
N ARG A 583 7.78 7.41 -0.95
CA ARG A 583 7.75 6.78 -2.26
C ARG A 583 6.31 6.47 -2.65
N ASP A 584 6.01 6.55 -3.92
CA ASP A 584 4.78 5.99 -4.46
C ASP A 584 5.14 4.71 -5.20
N HIS A 585 4.83 3.56 -4.60
CA HIS A 585 5.15 2.21 -5.10
C HIS A 585 3.99 1.58 -5.88
N ARG A 586 2.92 2.35 -6.15
CA ARG A 586 1.77 1.86 -6.89
C ARG A 586 2.12 1.48 -8.32
N LYS A 587 1.42 0.46 -8.79
CA LYS A 587 1.55 -0.15 -10.12
C LYS A 587 0.16 -0.56 -10.55
N LEU A 588 -0.48 0.36 -11.25
CA LEU A 588 -1.89 0.35 -11.57
C LEU A 588 -2.06 0.72 -13.03
N VAL A 589 -3.06 0.10 -13.64
CA VAL A 589 -3.57 0.51 -14.95
C VAL A 589 -5.06 0.73 -14.81
N LEU A 590 -5.60 1.76 -15.46
CA LEU A 590 -7.03 2.06 -15.49
C LEU A 590 -7.38 2.69 -16.84
N TYR A 591 -8.43 2.23 -17.49
CA TYR A 591 -8.93 2.86 -18.70
C TYR A 591 -10.45 2.75 -18.80
N ASP A 592 -11.10 3.80 -19.31
CA ASP A 592 -12.53 3.91 -19.64
C ASP A 592 -13.56 3.52 -18.56
N VAL A 593 -13.12 3.34 -17.31
CA VAL A 593 -14.02 3.14 -16.18
C VAL A 593 -14.77 4.43 -15.90
N SER A 594 -16.09 4.35 -15.74
CA SER A 594 -16.98 5.52 -15.55
C SER A 594 -18.19 5.16 -14.68
N GLU A 595 -18.72 6.12 -13.93
CA GLU A 595 -19.97 5.91 -13.17
C GLU A 595 -21.18 5.68 -14.08
N GLU A 596 -21.08 6.06 -15.35
CA GLU A 596 -22.09 5.82 -16.38
C GLU A 596 -22.22 4.34 -16.75
N ASP A 597 -21.09 3.63 -16.80
CA ASP A 597 -21.03 2.20 -17.08
C ASP A 597 -19.79 1.58 -16.40
N PRO A 598 -19.96 0.87 -15.28
CA PRO A 598 -18.84 0.26 -14.56
C PRO A 598 -18.21 -0.93 -15.29
N TYR A 599 -18.82 -1.42 -16.39
CA TYR A 599 -18.35 -2.57 -17.17
C TYR A 599 -17.72 -2.18 -18.51
N ARG A 600 -17.66 -0.89 -18.84
CA ARG A 600 -17.04 -0.41 -20.09
C ARG A 600 -15.52 -0.54 -20.09
N GLY A 601 -14.89 -0.14 -18.98
CA GLY A 601 -13.45 -0.10 -18.80
C GLY A 601 -12.90 -1.25 -17.97
N MET A 602 -11.59 -1.21 -17.70
CA MET A 602 -10.94 -2.14 -16.76
C MET A 602 -9.87 -1.44 -15.92
N ALA A 603 -9.51 -2.09 -14.82
CA ALA A 603 -8.34 -1.76 -14.03
C ALA A 603 -7.43 -2.97 -13.79
N MET A 604 -6.15 -2.72 -13.50
CA MET A 604 -5.18 -3.74 -13.11
C MET A 604 -4.37 -3.30 -11.90
N TYR A 605 -4.14 -4.22 -10.96
CA TYR A 605 -3.22 -4.08 -9.82
C TYR A 605 -2.05 -5.03 -10.04
N ALA A 606 -0.83 -4.52 -10.01
CA ALA A 606 0.36 -5.32 -10.27
C ALA A 606 1.45 -5.12 -9.21
N GLY A 607 2.40 -6.05 -9.20
CA GLY A 607 3.72 -5.86 -8.59
C GLY A 607 4.81 -5.46 -9.60
N MET A 608 4.50 -5.34 -10.91
CA MET A 608 5.50 -5.13 -11.98
C MET A 608 5.62 -3.68 -12.49
N GLY A 609 6.83 -3.30 -12.88
CA GLY A 609 7.13 -2.06 -13.61
C GLY A 609 7.12 -2.22 -15.13
N VAL A 610 7.60 -1.20 -15.84
CA VAL A 610 7.89 -1.25 -17.28
C VAL A 610 9.42 -1.23 -17.45
N GLY A 611 9.97 -2.35 -17.94
CA GLY A 611 11.40 -2.53 -18.19
C GLY A 611 11.78 -4.00 -18.37
N GLU A 612 12.94 -4.26 -18.98
CA GLU A 612 13.42 -5.62 -19.31
C GLU A 612 13.58 -6.53 -18.10
N VAL A 613 13.96 -5.97 -16.94
CA VAL A 613 14.18 -6.72 -15.68
C VAL A 613 12.92 -7.42 -15.17
N TYR A 614 11.72 -6.93 -15.53
CA TYR A 614 10.45 -7.52 -15.13
C TYR A 614 9.98 -8.59 -16.12
N ALA A 615 10.64 -8.71 -17.28
CA ALA A 615 10.26 -9.66 -18.31
C ALA A 615 10.88 -11.05 -18.07
N GLY A 616 10.12 -12.08 -18.45
CA GLY A 616 10.59 -13.47 -18.47
C GLY A 616 10.50 -14.20 -17.13
N GLY A 617 11.18 -15.35 -17.06
CA GLY A 617 11.07 -16.31 -15.97
C GLY A 617 11.93 -16.01 -14.73
N SER A 618 12.58 -14.85 -14.62
CA SER A 618 13.47 -14.48 -13.51
C SER A 618 12.75 -13.71 -12.38
N TRP A 619 11.47 -13.39 -12.55
CA TRP A 619 10.71 -12.55 -11.62
C TRP A 619 9.38 -13.22 -11.22
N GLU A 620 9.23 -13.57 -9.94
CA GLU A 620 8.03 -14.22 -9.41
C GLU A 620 7.07 -13.14 -8.88
N ASP A 621 6.05 -12.80 -9.67
CA ASP A 621 5.05 -11.77 -9.32
C ASP A 621 3.68 -12.02 -9.97
N ARG A 622 2.64 -11.32 -9.51
CA ARG A 622 1.26 -11.49 -9.97
C ARG A 622 0.55 -10.15 -10.12
N ALA A 623 -0.44 -10.13 -11.00
CA ALA A 623 -1.38 -9.03 -11.14
C ALA A 623 -2.82 -9.52 -11.07
N LEU A 624 -3.74 -8.61 -10.76
CA LEU A 624 -5.17 -8.82 -10.88
C LEU A 624 -5.74 -7.80 -11.84
N ARG A 625 -6.47 -8.27 -12.86
CA ARG A 625 -7.31 -7.44 -13.72
C ARG A 625 -8.74 -7.50 -13.22
N LEU A 626 -9.45 -6.37 -13.26
CA LEU A 626 -10.81 -6.25 -12.75
C LEU A 626 -11.68 -5.37 -13.64
N GLN A 627 -12.97 -5.64 -13.60
CA GLN A 627 -14.02 -4.88 -14.27
C GLN A 627 -15.27 -4.88 -13.38
N GLY A 628 -16.00 -3.76 -13.33
CA GLY A 628 -17.18 -3.59 -12.47
C GLY A 628 -17.03 -2.46 -11.45
N PRO A 629 -17.99 -2.35 -10.50
CA PRO A 629 -18.10 -1.21 -9.59
C PRO A 629 -16.85 -0.97 -8.72
N VAL A 630 -16.08 -2.01 -8.38
CA VAL A 630 -14.84 -1.86 -7.59
C VAL A 630 -13.78 -1.01 -8.32
N ALA A 631 -13.77 -1.02 -9.66
CA ALA A 631 -12.78 -0.26 -10.44
C ALA A 631 -12.98 1.26 -10.35
N LEU A 632 -14.19 1.72 -10.01
CA LEU A 632 -14.52 3.15 -9.90
C LEU A 632 -13.71 3.84 -8.80
N GLY A 633 -13.42 3.13 -7.71
CA GLY A 633 -12.61 3.68 -6.62
C GLY A 633 -11.20 4.08 -7.08
N LEU A 634 -10.63 3.35 -8.04
CA LEU A 634 -9.31 3.68 -8.61
C LEU A 634 -9.33 5.00 -9.39
N ARG A 635 -10.43 5.29 -10.09
CA ARG A 635 -10.62 6.57 -10.79
C ARG A 635 -10.70 7.73 -9.81
N ASP A 636 -11.41 7.55 -8.70
CA ASP A 636 -11.45 8.52 -7.61
C ASP A 636 -10.06 8.73 -6.99
N LYS A 637 -9.26 7.66 -6.87
CA LYS A 637 -7.88 7.75 -6.38
C LYS A 637 -6.91 8.44 -7.34
N ALA A 638 -7.07 8.23 -8.65
CA ALA A 638 -6.33 8.98 -9.66
C ALA A 638 -6.62 10.49 -9.57
N ARG A 639 -7.89 10.86 -9.35
CA ARG A 639 -8.31 12.25 -9.10
C ARG A 639 -7.71 12.80 -7.81
N GLU A 640 -7.86 12.08 -6.70
CA GLU A 640 -7.33 12.47 -5.38
C GLU A 640 -5.80 12.67 -5.45
N LEU A 641 -5.09 11.84 -6.21
CA LEU A 641 -3.66 12.04 -6.43
C LEU A 641 -3.37 13.41 -7.05
N LEU A 642 -4.02 13.77 -8.17
CA LEU A 642 -3.80 15.07 -8.80
C LEU A 642 -4.18 16.24 -7.89
N GLU A 643 -5.30 16.12 -7.15
CA GLU A 643 -5.72 17.12 -6.15
C GLU A 643 -4.66 17.31 -5.05
N THR A 644 -4.14 16.22 -4.49
CA THR A 644 -3.11 16.25 -3.44
C THR A 644 -1.75 16.74 -3.94
N GLN A 645 -1.50 16.68 -5.25
CA GLN A 645 -0.33 17.29 -5.88
C GLN A 645 -0.55 18.78 -6.24
N GLY A 646 -1.71 19.34 -5.92
CA GLY A 646 -2.01 20.77 -6.04
C GLY A 646 -2.70 21.19 -7.34
N ILE A 647 -3.27 20.24 -8.11
CA ILE A 647 -4.18 20.58 -9.22
C ILE A 647 -5.58 20.89 -8.63
N PRO A 648 -6.15 22.08 -8.91
CA PRO A 648 -7.49 22.43 -8.46
C PRO A 648 -8.58 21.51 -9.02
N ARG A 649 -9.68 21.32 -8.27
CA ARG A 649 -10.78 20.40 -8.64
C ARG A 649 -11.42 20.73 -9.99
N ASP A 650 -11.59 22.00 -10.29
CA ASP A 650 -12.11 22.53 -11.56
C ASP A 650 -11.14 22.36 -12.73
N ARG A 651 -9.87 22.03 -12.45
CA ARG A 651 -8.80 21.82 -13.43
C ARG A 651 -8.37 20.35 -13.56
N ILE A 652 -8.97 19.44 -12.80
CA ILE A 652 -8.77 18.00 -12.99
C ILE A 652 -9.13 17.62 -14.44
N PRO A 653 -8.36 16.74 -15.11
CA PRO A 653 -8.70 16.22 -16.43
C PRO A 653 -10.16 15.79 -16.52
N HIS A 654 -10.89 16.27 -17.54
CA HIS A 654 -12.34 16.07 -17.64
C HIS A 654 -12.74 14.58 -17.58
N VAL A 655 -11.91 13.70 -18.16
CA VAL A 655 -12.11 12.24 -18.16
C VAL A 655 -12.04 11.62 -16.76
N LEU A 656 -11.42 12.27 -15.77
CA LEU A 656 -11.34 11.81 -14.37
C LEU A 656 -12.37 12.48 -13.44
N ARG A 657 -13.12 13.47 -13.93
CA ARG A 657 -14.16 14.15 -13.13
C ARG A 657 -15.34 13.19 -12.86
N PRO A 658 -15.95 13.23 -11.66
CA PRO A 658 -17.05 12.34 -11.34
C PRO A 658 -18.25 12.62 -12.24
N ARG A 659 -18.90 11.57 -12.74
CA ARG A 659 -20.13 11.62 -13.55
C ARG A 659 -21.31 11.11 -12.73
N GLN A 660 -22.51 11.45 -13.16
CA GLN A 660 -23.73 10.96 -12.52
C GLN A 660 -23.95 9.49 -12.90
N LYS A 661 -24.23 8.65 -11.91
CA LYS A 661 -24.70 7.28 -12.15
C LYS A 661 -26.06 7.31 -12.85
N PRO A 662 -26.30 6.49 -13.88
CA PRO A 662 -27.57 6.46 -14.56
C PRO A 662 -28.65 5.82 -13.66
N PRO A 663 -29.94 6.10 -13.90
CA PRO A 663 -31.03 5.56 -13.07
C PRO A 663 -31.08 4.02 -13.02
N ASP A 664 -30.56 3.33 -14.04
CA ASP A 664 -30.51 1.88 -14.18
C ASP A 664 -29.21 1.24 -13.64
N TYR A 665 -28.31 2.01 -13.01
CA TYR A 665 -27.00 1.54 -12.55
C TYR A 665 -27.06 0.27 -11.69
N GLU A 666 -27.93 0.24 -10.68
CA GLU A 666 -28.09 -0.91 -9.78
C GLU A 666 -28.72 -2.11 -10.51
N GLN A 667 -29.57 -1.87 -11.51
CA GLN A 667 -30.14 -2.94 -12.33
C GLN A 667 -29.08 -3.60 -13.20
N ARG A 668 -28.12 -2.83 -13.73
CA ARG A 668 -26.98 -3.38 -14.50
C ARG A 668 -26.09 -4.27 -13.63
N ILE A 669 -25.77 -3.83 -12.42
CA ILE A 669 -24.99 -4.64 -11.46
C ILE A 669 -25.74 -5.93 -11.13
N ARG A 670 -27.04 -5.86 -10.87
CA ARG A 670 -27.86 -7.04 -10.61
C ARG A 670 -27.92 -7.98 -11.80
N ALA A 671 -28.12 -7.46 -13.01
CA ALA A 671 -28.12 -8.26 -14.23
C ALA A 671 -26.78 -8.97 -14.46
N GLU A 672 -25.66 -8.32 -14.15
CA GLU A 672 -24.34 -8.97 -14.19
C GLU A 672 -24.22 -10.08 -13.14
N ILE A 673 -24.68 -9.86 -11.90
CA ILE A 673 -24.67 -10.89 -10.86
C ILE A 673 -25.54 -12.09 -11.27
N ASP A 674 -26.76 -11.83 -11.74
CA ASP A 674 -27.70 -12.86 -12.18
C ASP A 674 -27.14 -13.63 -13.38
N SER A 675 -26.58 -12.91 -14.36
CA SER A 675 -25.86 -13.51 -15.49
C SER A 675 -24.70 -14.35 -14.98
N MET A 676 -23.99 -13.92 -13.95
CA MET A 676 -22.84 -14.64 -13.42
C MET A 676 -23.23 -15.91 -12.64
N ASN A 677 -24.38 -15.90 -11.98
CA ASN A 677 -24.88 -17.03 -11.21
C ASN A 677 -25.55 -18.09 -12.12
N ALA A 678 -26.20 -17.68 -13.22
CA ALA A 678 -26.99 -18.58 -14.08
C ALA A 678 -26.19 -19.69 -14.80
N TRP A 679 -24.90 -19.46 -15.05
CA TRP A 679 -23.94 -20.42 -15.64
C TRP A 679 -23.11 -21.14 -14.57
N GLY A 680 -23.49 -21.01 -13.29
CA GLY A 680 -22.84 -21.62 -12.14
C GLY A 680 -21.53 -20.94 -11.70
N GLY A 681 -21.17 -19.81 -12.30
CA GLY A 681 -20.10 -18.96 -11.79
C GLY A 681 -20.54 -18.19 -10.54
N ALA A 682 -19.62 -17.39 -9.98
CA ALA A 682 -19.97 -16.42 -8.94
C ALA A 682 -19.43 -15.04 -9.28
N ALA A 683 -20.30 -14.02 -9.22
CA ALA A 683 -19.86 -12.64 -9.27
C ALA A 683 -18.91 -12.33 -8.12
N SER A 684 -17.81 -11.64 -8.41
CA SER A 684 -16.79 -11.40 -7.40
C SER A 684 -17.21 -10.30 -6.44
N ARG A 685 -16.83 -10.49 -5.17
CA ARG A 685 -16.83 -9.43 -4.17
C ARG A 685 -15.42 -8.89 -4.03
N ALA A 686 -15.25 -7.57 -4.03
CA ALA A 686 -13.94 -6.97 -3.94
C ALA A 686 -13.96 -5.56 -3.32
N VAL A 687 -12.85 -5.20 -2.68
CA VAL A 687 -12.57 -3.84 -2.22
C VAL A 687 -11.17 -3.44 -2.66
N GLU A 688 -11.05 -2.24 -3.24
CA GLU A 688 -9.75 -1.62 -3.52
C GLU A 688 -9.31 -0.74 -2.35
N LEU A 689 -8.03 -0.82 -2.01
CA LEU A 689 -7.45 -0.15 -0.85
C LEU A 689 -6.08 0.44 -1.16
N HIS A 690 -5.80 1.60 -0.56
CA HIS A 690 -4.57 2.33 -0.75
C HIS A 690 -3.87 2.61 0.59
N ASN A 691 -2.58 2.32 0.67
CA ASN A 691 -1.72 3.03 1.63
C ASN A 691 -1.41 4.38 1.01
N GLY A 692 -1.84 5.49 1.61
CA GLY A 692 -1.55 6.83 1.12
C GLY A 692 -0.06 7.17 1.28
N THR A 693 0.49 7.98 0.37
CA THR A 693 1.91 8.36 0.39
C THR A 693 2.23 9.24 1.62
N GLY A 694 3.43 9.06 2.19
CA GLY A 694 3.86 9.77 3.39
C GLY A 694 2.95 9.46 4.58
N PHE A 695 2.53 10.51 5.29
CA PHE A 695 1.76 10.43 6.54
C PHE A 695 0.24 10.24 6.36
N ALA A 696 -0.23 9.95 5.15
CA ALA A 696 -1.64 9.67 4.89
C ALA A 696 -2.10 8.31 5.46
N LEU A 697 -3.41 8.03 5.40
CA LEU A 697 -4.02 6.80 5.93
C LEU A 697 -3.45 5.54 5.27
N LYS A 698 -3.41 4.43 6.01
CA LYS A 698 -2.82 3.16 5.59
C LYS A 698 -3.87 2.05 5.48
N GLU A 699 -4.80 2.19 4.55
CA GLU A 699 -6.01 1.35 4.45
C GLU A 699 -5.67 -0.14 4.28
N ILE A 700 -4.63 -0.48 3.50
CA ILE A 700 -4.19 -1.86 3.28
C ILE A 700 -3.64 -2.47 4.57
N MET A 701 -2.87 -1.70 5.35
CA MET A 701 -2.34 -2.18 6.63
C MET A 701 -3.45 -2.46 7.63
N VAL A 702 -4.50 -1.62 7.64
CA VAL A 702 -5.69 -1.84 8.47
C VAL A 702 -6.44 -3.11 8.02
N ALA A 703 -6.59 -3.34 6.70
CA ALA A 703 -7.20 -4.56 6.18
C ALA A 703 -6.42 -5.83 6.56
N LYS A 704 -5.10 -5.85 6.31
CA LYS A 704 -4.22 -6.97 6.71
C LYS A 704 -4.33 -7.23 8.22
N ALA A 705 -4.24 -6.17 9.03
CA ALA A 705 -4.32 -6.31 10.48
C ALA A 705 -5.68 -6.84 10.95
N THR A 706 -6.78 -6.40 10.32
CA THR A 706 -8.13 -6.89 10.59
C THR A 706 -8.23 -8.38 10.29
N LEU A 707 -7.84 -8.82 9.09
CA LEU A 707 -7.96 -10.23 8.69
C LEU A 707 -7.00 -11.13 9.47
N PHE A 708 -5.79 -10.68 9.81
CA PHE A 708 -4.87 -11.46 10.66
C PHE A 708 -5.36 -11.53 12.11
N ASN A 709 -5.98 -10.46 12.61
CA ASN A 709 -6.56 -10.46 13.95
C ASN A 709 -7.80 -11.35 14.04
N LEU A 710 -8.59 -11.48 12.98
CA LEU A 710 -9.84 -12.24 12.94
C LEU A 710 -9.74 -13.61 12.27
N ALA A 711 -8.54 -14.04 11.90
CA ALA A 711 -8.34 -15.36 11.29
C ALA A 711 -8.95 -16.48 12.17
N SER A 712 -9.81 -17.31 11.57
CA SER A 712 -10.53 -18.35 12.30
C SER A 712 -9.65 -19.56 12.63
N PRO A 713 -10.00 -20.35 13.65
CA PRO A 713 -9.31 -21.60 13.96
C PRO A 713 -9.31 -22.57 12.77
N GLY A 714 -8.16 -23.17 12.49
CA GLY A 714 -7.95 -24.07 11.36
C GLY A 714 -7.87 -23.39 9.99
N ALA A 715 -8.09 -22.08 9.88
CA ALA A 715 -7.91 -21.34 8.63
C ALA A 715 -6.46 -21.41 8.15
N VAL A 716 -6.25 -21.44 6.84
CA VAL A 716 -4.94 -21.48 6.20
C VAL A 716 -4.57 -20.10 5.66
N LEU A 717 -3.44 -19.57 6.11
CA LEU A 717 -2.89 -18.27 5.71
C LEU A 717 -1.56 -18.46 5.01
N LYS A 718 -1.43 -17.94 3.79
CA LYS A 718 -0.16 -17.92 3.04
C LYS A 718 0.22 -16.50 2.69
N THR A 719 1.47 -16.14 2.99
CA THR A 719 1.91 -14.74 2.94
C THR A 719 3.32 -14.60 2.32
N PRO A 720 3.45 -14.77 0.98
CA PRO A 720 4.67 -14.44 0.27
C PRO A 720 4.92 -12.93 0.24
N ASP A 721 6.14 -12.53 0.58
CA ASP A 721 6.58 -11.14 0.46
C ASP A 721 8.09 -11.02 0.27
N SER A 722 8.51 -10.05 -0.53
CA SER A 722 9.92 -9.73 -0.77
C SER A 722 10.65 -9.12 0.44
N LEU A 723 9.91 -8.51 1.37
CA LEU A 723 10.41 -7.69 2.47
C LEU A 723 9.64 -7.96 3.77
N TRP A 724 9.82 -9.15 4.35
CA TRP A 724 9.34 -9.50 5.69
C TRP A 724 10.11 -8.77 6.81
N LEU A 725 9.75 -7.51 7.09
CA LEU A 725 10.44 -6.68 8.09
C LEU A 725 9.53 -6.21 9.24
N ASN A 726 8.21 -6.41 9.12
CA ASN A 726 7.21 -5.81 10.01
C ASN A 726 6.85 -6.70 11.21
N GLU A 727 7.29 -6.28 12.40
CA GLU A 727 7.05 -7.01 13.66
C GLU A 727 5.57 -7.10 14.05
N LEU A 728 4.76 -6.07 13.80
CA LEU A 728 3.35 -6.07 14.19
C LEU A 728 2.57 -7.12 13.39
N LEU A 729 2.79 -7.17 12.07
CA LEU A 729 2.12 -8.15 11.20
C LEU A 729 2.54 -9.59 11.56
N ALA A 730 3.83 -9.81 11.84
CA ALA A 730 4.31 -11.11 12.31
C ALA A 730 3.71 -11.50 13.67
N ALA A 731 3.54 -10.54 14.58
CA ALA A 731 2.88 -10.77 15.87
C ALA A 731 1.40 -11.12 15.71
N LEU A 732 0.66 -10.42 14.86
CA LEU A 732 -0.74 -10.74 14.54
C LEU A 732 -0.90 -12.16 13.98
N LEU A 733 0.00 -12.56 13.07
CA LEU A 733 0.05 -13.91 12.52
C LEU A 733 0.44 -14.98 13.55
N THR A 734 1.37 -14.66 14.46
CA THR A 734 1.72 -15.54 15.59
C THR A 734 0.52 -15.71 16.52
N GLY A 735 -0.23 -14.63 16.79
CA GLY A 735 -1.48 -14.66 17.55
C GLY A 735 -2.58 -15.47 16.84
N ALA A 736 -2.67 -15.39 15.51
CA ALA A 736 -3.56 -16.24 14.72
C ALA A 736 -3.21 -17.72 14.89
N ALA A 737 -1.93 -18.09 14.84
CA ALA A 737 -1.49 -19.45 15.10
C ALA A 737 -1.82 -19.90 16.54
N LEU A 738 -1.68 -19.03 17.56
CA LEU A 738 -2.09 -19.34 18.94
C LEU A 738 -3.61 -19.55 19.08
N ARG A 739 -4.42 -18.96 18.19
CA ARG A 739 -5.86 -19.20 18.10
C ARG A 739 -6.22 -20.43 17.26
N GLY A 740 -5.24 -21.12 16.69
CA GLY A 740 -5.45 -22.36 15.94
C GLY A 740 -5.38 -22.21 14.41
N SER A 741 -5.07 -21.03 13.87
CA SER A 741 -4.85 -20.89 12.42
C SER A 741 -3.53 -21.52 11.96
N ARG A 742 -3.46 -21.90 10.68
CA ARG A 742 -2.28 -22.48 10.04
C ARG A 742 -1.60 -21.45 9.15
N VAL A 743 -0.47 -20.91 9.60
CA VAL A 743 0.21 -19.76 9.00
C VAL A 743 1.54 -20.16 8.37
N LEU A 744 1.68 -19.79 7.09
CA LEU A 744 2.87 -19.98 6.27
C LEU A 744 3.44 -18.62 5.84
N LEU A 745 4.57 -18.22 6.42
CA LEU A 745 5.33 -17.03 6.03
C LEU A 745 6.36 -17.44 4.98
N ILE A 746 6.43 -16.72 3.85
CA ILE A 746 7.37 -17.02 2.76
C ILE A 746 8.17 -15.75 2.47
N ALA A 747 9.48 -15.82 2.69
CA ALA A 747 10.44 -14.74 2.44
C ALA A 747 11.50 -15.19 1.43
N PRO A 748 12.19 -14.28 0.70
CA PRO A 748 13.25 -14.69 -0.22
C PRO A 748 14.53 -15.12 0.51
N SER A 749 15.27 -16.05 -0.08
CA SER A 749 16.71 -16.18 0.19
C SER A 749 17.47 -14.94 -0.32
N VAL A 750 18.73 -14.75 0.10
CA VAL A 750 19.56 -13.64 -0.46
C VAL A 750 19.67 -13.74 -1.99
N ALA A 751 19.80 -14.96 -2.52
CA ALA A 751 19.90 -15.21 -3.95
C ALA A 751 18.60 -14.87 -4.71
N SER A 752 17.45 -15.02 -4.07
CA SER A 752 16.13 -14.74 -4.64
C SER A 752 15.52 -13.41 -4.16
N ALA A 753 16.28 -12.57 -3.48
CA ALA A 753 15.79 -11.25 -3.05
C ALA A 753 15.86 -10.25 -4.22
N PRO A 754 14.76 -9.53 -4.53
CA PRO A 754 14.77 -8.46 -5.53
C PRO A 754 15.79 -7.35 -5.22
N GLN A 755 15.99 -7.06 -3.92
CA GLN A 755 16.97 -6.09 -3.44
C GLN A 755 17.75 -6.67 -2.24
N PRO A 756 18.87 -7.38 -2.46
CA PRO A 756 19.64 -8.07 -1.41
C PRO A 756 20.53 -7.11 -0.59
N SER A 757 20.07 -5.87 -0.34
CA SER A 757 20.84 -4.89 0.40
C SER A 757 20.93 -5.24 1.89
N TRP A 758 22.05 -4.93 2.52
CA TRP A 758 22.37 -5.42 3.88
C TRP A 758 21.37 -4.96 4.95
N GLY A 759 20.73 -3.80 4.79
CA GLY A 759 19.80 -3.22 5.76
C GLY A 759 18.50 -4.04 5.89
N PRO A 760 17.68 -4.12 4.83
CA PRO A 760 16.50 -4.98 4.80
C PRO A 760 16.80 -6.43 5.14
N MET A 761 17.89 -7.02 4.61
CA MET A 761 18.26 -8.41 4.92
C MET A 761 18.58 -8.62 6.41
N ALA A 762 19.23 -7.65 7.07
CA ALA A 762 19.50 -7.73 8.50
C ALA A 762 18.21 -7.67 9.36
N LEU A 763 17.23 -6.85 8.93
CA LEU A 763 15.92 -6.76 9.60
C LEU A 763 15.09 -8.02 9.37
N ALA A 764 15.08 -8.54 8.13
CA ALA A 764 14.39 -9.79 7.78
C ALA A 764 14.94 -10.95 8.62
N TYR A 765 16.27 -11.08 8.70
CA TYR A 765 16.92 -12.10 9.53
C TYR A 765 16.47 -12.03 10.99
N ASP A 766 16.56 -10.84 11.60
CA ASP A 766 16.24 -10.64 13.01
C ASP A 766 14.75 -10.88 13.31
N LEU A 767 13.85 -10.61 12.35
CA LEU A 767 12.44 -10.94 12.46
C LEU A 767 12.18 -12.45 12.32
N LEU A 768 12.65 -13.05 11.23
CA LEU A 768 12.41 -14.47 10.93
C LEU A 768 13.02 -15.39 11.99
N ALA A 769 14.21 -15.06 12.52
CA ALA A 769 14.82 -15.80 13.63
C ALA A 769 13.96 -15.77 14.91
N ARG A 770 13.26 -14.66 15.18
CA ARG A 770 12.34 -14.57 16.32
C ARG A 770 11.02 -15.30 16.07
N VAL A 771 10.47 -15.25 14.86
CA VAL A 771 9.28 -16.03 14.49
C VAL A 771 9.59 -17.53 14.59
N LEU A 772 10.77 -17.95 14.12
CA LEU A 772 11.26 -19.31 14.24
C LEU A 772 11.46 -19.73 15.71
N ALA A 773 12.05 -18.85 16.55
CA ALA A 773 12.14 -19.12 17.98
C ALA A 773 10.76 -19.21 18.65
N ALA A 774 9.80 -18.37 18.26
CA ALA A 774 8.43 -18.42 18.79
C ALA A 774 7.73 -19.72 18.43
N ARG A 775 7.93 -20.21 17.19
CA ARG A 775 7.49 -21.54 16.76
C ARG A 775 7.94 -22.64 17.72
N PHE A 776 9.21 -22.64 18.13
CA PHE A 776 9.73 -23.66 19.05
C PHE A 776 9.26 -23.47 20.49
N GLU A 777 9.33 -22.24 21.00
CA GLU A 777 8.98 -21.95 22.41
C GLU A 777 7.50 -22.16 22.71
N LEU A 778 6.63 -21.97 21.72
CA LEU A 778 5.17 -22.11 21.82
C LEU A 778 4.63 -23.36 21.10
N ALA A 779 5.49 -24.31 20.73
CA ALA A 779 5.08 -25.50 19.98
C ALA A 779 3.94 -26.29 20.67
N PRO A 780 3.98 -26.56 22.00
CA PRO A 780 2.87 -27.22 22.69
C PRO A 780 1.55 -26.44 22.61
N GLU A 781 1.62 -25.12 22.79
CA GLU A 781 0.46 -24.23 22.77
C GLU A 781 -0.16 -24.14 21.37
N PHE A 782 0.66 -24.10 20.32
CA PHE A 782 0.18 -24.19 18.94
C PHE A 782 -0.51 -25.54 18.68
N ALA A 783 0.12 -26.65 19.07
CA ALA A 783 -0.44 -27.98 18.88
C ALA A 783 -1.77 -28.16 19.62
N GLN A 784 -1.87 -27.67 20.86
CA GLN A 784 -3.09 -27.70 21.65
C GLN A 784 -4.24 -26.93 20.97
N ALA A 785 -3.96 -25.80 20.34
CA ALA A 785 -4.94 -25.00 19.63
C ALA A 785 -5.23 -25.52 18.20
N GLY A 786 -4.49 -26.52 17.70
CA GLY A 786 -4.55 -26.96 16.30
C GLY A 786 -3.89 -25.98 15.32
N GLY A 787 -3.07 -25.05 15.83
CA GLY A 787 -2.38 -24.02 15.07
C GLY A 787 -1.05 -24.49 14.48
N LEU A 788 -0.59 -23.77 13.47
CA LEU A 788 0.68 -24.01 12.79
C LEU A 788 1.34 -22.68 12.47
N LEU A 789 2.64 -22.56 12.75
CA LEU A 789 3.46 -21.40 12.36
C LEU A 789 4.70 -21.91 11.63
N ARG A 790 4.86 -21.55 10.36
CA ARG A 790 5.98 -22.00 9.51
C ARG A 790 6.68 -20.81 8.87
N VAL A 791 8.01 -20.83 8.93
CA VAL A 791 8.90 -19.89 8.25
C VAL A 791 9.51 -20.59 7.04
N GLY A 792 9.26 -20.05 5.86
CA GLY A 792 9.74 -20.56 4.60
C GLY A 792 10.64 -19.57 3.89
N ILE A 793 11.73 -20.08 3.28
CA ILE A 793 12.65 -19.31 2.45
C ILE A 793 12.55 -19.76 0.99
N TYR A 794 12.10 -18.86 0.11
CA TYR A 794 11.97 -19.07 -1.33
C TYR A 794 13.36 -19.14 -1.99
N ARG A 795 13.62 -20.25 -2.67
CA ARG A 795 14.89 -20.54 -3.35
C ARG A 795 14.68 -21.52 -4.51
N PRO A 796 13.99 -21.13 -5.59
CA PRO A 796 13.92 -21.92 -6.80
C PRO A 796 15.28 -22.00 -7.52
N GLU A 797 15.43 -23.03 -8.33
CA GLU A 797 16.60 -23.30 -9.18
C GLU A 797 16.27 -23.28 -10.69
N ALA A 798 15.00 -23.07 -11.03
CA ALA A 798 14.53 -22.94 -12.41
C ALA A 798 13.66 -21.69 -12.57
N GLY A 799 13.42 -21.29 -13.82
CA GLY A 799 12.59 -20.15 -14.16
C GLY A 799 11.12 -20.30 -13.71
N VAL A 800 10.47 -19.16 -13.48
CA VAL A 800 9.06 -19.05 -13.06
C VAL A 800 8.10 -19.76 -13.99
N ASP A 801 8.42 -19.87 -15.28
CA ASP A 801 7.58 -20.49 -16.30
C ASP A 801 7.80 -22.01 -16.45
N ASP A 802 8.77 -22.58 -15.72
CA ASP A 802 9.01 -24.02 -15.71
C ASP A 802 7.98 -24.73 -14.82
N LEU A 803 6.81 -25.01 -15.41
CA LEU A 803 5.73 -25.74 -14.75
C LEU A 803 6.12 -27.17 -14.35
N GLY A 804 7.00 -27.83 -15.12
CA GLY A 804 7.46 -29.17 -14.81
C GLY A 804 8.29 -29.17 -13.53
N TYR A 805 9.24 -28.25 -13.42
CA TYR A 805 10.03 -28.02 -12.21
C TYR A 805 9.16 -27.68 -11.00
N ARG A 806 8.21 -26.75 -11.13
CA ARG A 806 7.31 -26.36 -10.02
C ARG A 806 6.55 -27.55 -9.45
N LEU A 807 6.03 -28.40 -10.33
CA LEU A 807 5.26 -29.57 -9.92
C LEU A 807 6.18 -30.59 -9.24
N ALA A 808 7.34 -30.89 -9.84
CA ALA A 808 8.33 -31.79 -9.23
C ALA A 808 8.80 -31.29 -7.85
N ALA A 809 9.10 -29.99 -7.71
CA ALA A 809 9.49 -29.37 -6.45
C ALA A 809 8.40 -29.48 -5.39
N PHE A 810 7.13 -29.33 -5.78
CA PHE A 810 6.00 -29.52 -4.87
C PHE A 810 5.87 -30.98 -4.39
N HIS A 811 6.01 -31.96 -5.28
CA HIS A 811 6.03 -33.38 -4.88
C HIS A 811 7.18 -33.68 -3.91
N GLN A 812 8.38 -33.21 -4.21
CA GLN A 812 9.54 -33.39 -3.34
C GLN A 812 9.34 -32.71 -1.97
N ALA A 813 8.67 -31.56 -1.92
CA ALA A 813 8.34 -30.89 -0.67
C ALA A 813 7.33 -31.70 0.17
N LEU A 814 6.33 -32.31 -0.46
CA LEU A 814 5.41 -33.23 0.24
C LEU A 814 6.14 -34.42 0.83
N GLU A 815 7.14 -34.99 0.13
CA GLU A 815 7.95 -36.10 0.66
C GLU A 815 8.85 -35.65 1.82
N ARG A 816 9.45 -34.46 1.70
CA ARG A 816 10.40 -33.93 2.69
C ARG A 816 9.75 -33.43 3.98
N TYR A 817 8.56 -32.84 3.90
CA TYR A 817 7.96 -32.12 5.04
C TYR A 817 6.61 -32.71 5.45
N ASP A 818 6.58 -33.40 6.58
CA ASP A 818 5.39 -34.06 7.14
C ASP A 818 4.21 -33.10 7.28
N PHE A 819 4.47 -31.89 7.78
CA PHE A 819 3.41 -30.90 7.99
C PHE A 819 2.75 -30.43 6.69
N LEU A 820 3.44 -30.52 5.54
CA LEU A 820 2.81 -30.20 4.25
C LEU A 820 1.88 -31.33 3.83
N ARG A 821 2.20 -32.60 4.11
CA ARG A 821 1.27 -33.71 3.89
C ARG A 821 0.03 -33.58 4.78
N ASP A 822 0.20 -33.17 6.03
CA ASP A 822 -0.92 -32.91 6.94
C ASP A 822 -1.76 -31.70 6.50
N LEU A 823 -1.12 -30.69 5.90
CA LEU A 823 -1.79 -29.51 5.37
C LEU A 823 -2.56 -29.81 4.08
N TYR A 824 -2.02 -30.71 3.26
CA TYR A 824 -2.57 -31.12 1.96
C TYR A 824 -2.98 -32.60 1.99
N PRO A 825 -4.10 -32.94 2.65
CA PRO A 825 -4.61 -34.32 2.71
C PRO A 825 -5.27 -34.69 1.38
N PHE A 826 -4.49 -34.68 0.30
CA PHE A 826 -4.95 -35.03 -1.03
C PHE A 826 -5.43 -36.47 -1.07
N ASP A 827 -6.65 -36.69 -1.58
CA ASP A 827 -7.10 -38.03 -1.93
C ASP A 827 -6.15 -38.65 -2.98
N PRO A 828 -5.91 -39.97 -2.98
CA PRO A 828 -5.06 -40.64 -3.97
C PRO A 828 -5.40 -40.32 -5.43
N GLY A 829 -6.65 -39.98 -5.74
CA GLY A 829 -7.07 -39.49 -7.06
C GLY A 829 -6.39 -38.18 -7.46
N VAL A 830 -6.24 -37.23 -6.53
CA VAL A 830 -5.58 -35.94 -6.77
C VAL A 830 -4.09 -36.17 -7.00
N SER A 831 -3.44 -36.97 -6.16
CA SER A 831 -2.03 -37.31 -6.30
C SER A 831 -1.75 -37.99 -7.65
N ARG A 832 -2.54 -39.01 -8.02
CA ARG A 832 -2.43 -39.68 -9.33
C ARG A 832 -2.69 -38.73 -10.50
N MET A 833 -3.62 -37.79 -10.35
CA MET A 833 -3.85 -36.77 -11.38
C MET A 833 -2.63 -35.88 -11.56
N LEU A 834 -2.05 -35.37 -10.46
CA LEU A 834 -0.83 -34.56 -10.51
C LEU A 834 0.32 -35.36 -11.15
N ASP A 835 0.52 -36.61 -10.75
CA ASP A 835 1.49 -37.54 -11.35
C ASP A 835 1.22 -37.75 -12.85
N SER A 836 -0.05 -37.91 -13.25
CA SER A 836 -0.42 -38.09 -14.65
C SER A 836 -0.18 -36.83 -15.47
N VAL A 837 -0.42 -35.64 -14.91
CA VAL A 837 -0.14 -34.36 -15.58
C VAL A 837 1.37 -34.18 -15.75
N VAL A 838 2.20 -34.59 -14.77
CA VAL A 838 3.66 -34.66 -14.95
C VAL A 838 4.02 -35.62 -16.09
N ALA A 839 3.46 -36.84 -16.09
CA ALA A 839 3.86 -37.91 -16.99
C ALA A 839 3.37 -37.74 -18.45
N THR A 840 2.21 -37.12 -18.65
CA THR A 840 1.54 -37.03 -19.97
C THR A 840 1.73 -35.69 -20.65
N SER A 841 2.23 -34.67 -19.95
CA SER A 841 2.23 -33.31 -20.48
C SER A 841 3.46 -32.99 -21.33
N PRO A 842 3.29 -32.28 -22.46
CA PRO A 842 4.38 -31.62 -23.18
C PRO A 842 5.20 -30.65 -22.30
N LEU A 843 4.70 -30.30 -21.11
CA LEU A 843 5.37 -29.48 -20.09
C LEU A 843 6.73 -30.06 -19.65
N ALA A 844 6.93 -31.38 -19.70
CA ALA A 844 8.20 -32.00 -19.38
C ALA A 844 9.27 -31.88 -20.49
N ARG A 845 8.90 -31.41 -21.71
CA ARG A 845 9.77 -31.47 -22.91
C ARG A 845 10.33 -30.13 -23.40
N ARG A 846 10.11 -29.01 -22.70
CA ARG A 846 10.74 -27.72 -23.04
C ARG A 846 11.51 -27.13 -21.85
N ALA A 847 12.60 -27.81 -21.47
CA ALA A 847 13.72 -27.16 -20.80
C ALA A 847 14.62 -26.55 -21.88
N GLY A 848 14.38 -25.29 -22.26
CA GLY A 848 15.23 -24.58 -23.19
C GLY A 848 14.84 -23.10 -23.28
N PRO A 849 15.81 -22.16 -23.22
CA PRO A 849 15.52 -20.73 -23.29
C PRO A 849 14.81 -20.39 -24.59
N ALA A 850 13.91 -19.41 -24.53
CA ALA A 850 13.32 -18.79 -25.72
C ALA A 850 14.45 -18.43 -26.70
N ALA A 851 14.23 -18.71 -27.99
CA ALA A 851 15.20 -18.48 -29.05
C ALA A 851 15.72 -17.03 -28.98
N GLY A 852 16.98 -16.87 -28.55
CA GLY A 852 17.68 -15.58 -28.54
C GLY A 852 18.44 -15.21 -27.26
N ALA A 853 18.33 -15.94 -26.15
CA ALA A 853 19.08 -15.62 -24.92
C ALA A 853 20.28 -16.56 -24.70
N GLU A 854 21.48 -16.09 -25.04
CA GLU A 854 22.73 -16.66 -24.53
C GLU A 854 22.84 -16.38 -23.01
N SER A 855 22.71 -17.40 -22.16
CA SER A 855 23.78 -17.85 -21.25
C SER A 855 23.28 -18.82 -20.16
N VAL A 856 24.21 -19.72 -19.80
CA VAL A 856 24.11 -20.85 -18.88
C VAL A 856 24.37 -20.38 -17.44
N VAL A 857 23.47 -19.58 -16.87
CA VAL A 857 23.51 -19.20 -15.44
C VAL A 857 22.31 -19.82 -14.73
N ALA A 858 22.54 -20.47 -13.58
CA ALA A 858 21.47 -20.96 -12.72
C ALA A 858 20.51 -19.80 -12.40
N LEU A 859 19.28 -19.89 -12.90
CA LEU A 859 18.25 -18.89 -12.67
C LEU A 859 17.73 -19.06 -11.24
N HIS A 860 18.00 -18.07 -10.39
CA HIS A 860 17.32 -17.91 -9.10
C HIS A 860 16.28 -16.79 -9.23
N PRO A 861 15.03 -17.11 -9.64
CA PRO A 861 13.97 -16.13 -9.69
C PRO A 861 13.87 -15.29 -8.42
N LYS A 862 13.57 -14.01 -8.59
CA LYS A 862 13.39 -13.07 -7.49
C LYS A 862 11.94 -13.15 -6.99
N LEU A 863 11.75 -13.40 -5.69
CA LEU A 863 10.41 -13.33 -5.09
C LEU A 863 10.00 -11.86 -4.98
N HIS A 864 9.14 -11.41 -5.88
CA HIS A 864 8.56 -10.07 -5.85
C HIS A 864 7.05 -10.08 -5.58
N PHE A 865 6.46 -11.28 -5.46
CA PHE A 865 5.05 -11.46 -5.18
C PHE A 865 4.70 -11.05 -3.74
N LYS A 866 3.82 -10.06 -3.59
CA LYS A 866 3.33 -9.50 -2.31
C LYS A 866 1.88 -9.92 -2.07
N GLY A 867 1.70 -11.22 -1.98
CA GLY A 867 0.40 -11.87 -1.93
C GLY A 867 -0.08 -12.16 -0.51
N PHE A 868 -1.38 -12.23 -0.33
CA PHE A 868 -1.97 -12.84 0.86
C PHE A 868 -3.18 -13.69 0.45
N LEU A 869 -3.20 -14.93 0.91
CA LEU A 869 -4.32 -15.85 0.74
C LEU A 869 -4.81 -16.31 2.12
N TYR A 870 -6.12 -16.23 2.33
CA TYR A 870 -6.84 -16.77 3.47
C TYR A 870 -7.93 -17.72 2.99
N VAL A 871 -8.01 -18.89 3.62
CA VAL A 871 -9.07 -19.88 3.40
C VAL A 871 -9.52 -20.40 4.76
N SER A 872 -10.82 -20.36 5.07
CA SER A 872 -11.35 -20.91 6.32
C SER A 872 -11.13 -22.42 6.42
N ARG A 873 -11.25 -22.98 7.64
CA ARG A 873 -11.04 -24.40 7.88
C ARG A 873 -11.98 -25.27 7.06
N GLU A 874 -13.28 -24.96 7.13
CA GLU A 874 -14.38 -25.70 6.48
C GLU A 874 -14.12 -25.77 4.98
N ALA A 875 -13.84 -24.61 4.38
CA ALA A 875 -13.47 -24.50 2.98
C ALA A 875 -12.19 -25.26 2.64
N TRP A 876 -11.12 -25.12 3.42
CA TRP A 876 -9.85 -25.80 3.14
C TRP A 876 -10.02 -27.32 3.16
N SER A 877 -10.70 -27.85 4.18
CA SER A 877 -10.97 -29.29 4.30
C SER A 877 -11.82 -29.80 3.14
N GLY A 878 -12.90 -29.10 2.78
CA GLY A 878 -13.80 -29.53 1.72
C GLY A 878 -13.20 -29.40 0.31
N LEU A 879 -12.29 -28.45 0.10
CA LEU A 879 -11.63 -28.23 -1.18
C LEU A 879 -10.51 -29.24 -1.45
N MET A 880 -9.62 -29.42 -0.47
CA MET A 880 -8.42 -30.25 -0.64
C MET A 880 -8.71 -31.75 -0.62
N SER A 881 -9.87 -32.16 -0.09
CA SER A 881 -10.32 -33.55 -0.08
C SER A 881 -10.84 -34.07 -1.42
N GLY A 882 -10.95 -33.25 -2.47
CA GLY A 882 -11.44 -33.73 -3.77
C GLY A 882 -11.62 -32.68 -4.86
N PRO A 883 -12.57 -31.74 -4.74
CA PRO A 883 -13.07 -30.96 -5.87
C PRO A 883 -12.00 -30.05 -6.49
N MET A 884 -10.97 -29.65 -5.72
CA MET A 884 -9.86 -28.87 -6.27
C MET A 884 -8.96 -29.65 -7.23
N ALA A 885 -9.02 -30.99 -7.30
CA ALA A 885 -8.22 -31.77 -8.23
C ALA A 885 -8.48 -31.35 -9.70
N LEU A 886 -9.76 -31.18 -10.04
CA LEU A 886 -10.15 -30.69 -11.37
C LEU A 886 -9.63 -29.26 -11.60
N GLY A 887 -9.70 -28.40 -10.57
CA GLY A 887 -9.14 -27.05 -10.63
C GLY A 887 -7.63 -27.01 -10.85
N PHE A 888 -6.86 -27.87 -10.17
CA PHE A 888 -5.42 -28.02 -10.41
C PHE A 888 -5.12 -28.47 -11.84
N ARG A 889 -5.85 -29.46 -12.33
CA ARG A 889 -5.71 -29.97 -13.70
C ARG A 889 -5.96 -28.88 -14.73
N GLU A 890 -7.10 -28.20 -14.63
CA GLU A 890 -7.45 -27.14 -15.58
C GLU A 890 -6.50 -25.95 -15.50
N TYR A 891 -6.10 -25.55 -14.29
CA TYR A 891 -5.07 -24.52 -14.11
C TYR A 891 -3.77 -24.89 -14.84
N LEU A 892 -3.26 -26.11 -14.65
CA LEU A 892 -2.03 -26.56 -15.30
C LEU A 892 -2.18 -26.64 -16.82
N LEU A 893 -3.32 -27.11 -17.33
CA LEU A 893 -3.61 -27.18 -18.77
C LEU A 893 -3.67 -25.79 -19.40
N GLN A 894 -4.42 -24.86 -18.82
CA GLN A 894 -4.55 -23.50 -19.34
C GLN A 894 -3.21 -22.75 -19.25
N ARG A 895 -2.47 -22.90 -18.15
CA ARG A 895 -1.15 -22.27 -18.01
C ARG A 895 -0.14 -22.85 -19.01
N SER A 896 -0.17 -24.16 -19.23
CA SER A 896 0.62 -24.82 -20.28
C SER A 896 0.31 -24.26 -21.67
N ARG A 897 -0.97 -24.01 -21.95
CA ARG A 897 -1.42 -23.43 -23.21
C ARG A 897 -0.92 -21.99 -23.37
N GLN A 898 -1.08 -21.15 -22.35
CA GLN A 898 -0.59 -19.76 -22.35
C GLN A 898 0.92 -19.68 -22.62
N LEU A 899 1.71 -20.58 -22.03
CA LEU A 899 3.16 -20.62 -22.23
C LEU A 899 3.57 -21.09 -23.63
N ARG A 900 2.76 -21.95 -24.29
CA ARG A 900 3.06 -22.44 -25.64
C ARG A 900 2.61 -21.48 -26.74
N GLU A 901 1.41 -20.91 -26.60
CA GLU A 901 0.72 -20.11 -27.63
C GLU A 901 0.94 -18.59 -27.43
N GLY A 902 1.48 -18.17 -26.28
CA GLY A 902 1.85 -16.78 -26.05
C GLY A 902 0.65 -15.83 -26.17
N ALA A 903 0.82 -14.75 -26.93
CA ALA A 903 -0.20 -13.70 -27.07
C ALA A 903 -1.50 -14.15 -27.75
N GLU A 904 -1.54 -15.31 -28.41
CA GLU A 904 -2.74 -15.83 -29.09
C GLU A 904 -3.84 -16.26 -28.11
N VAL A 905 -3.46 -16.63 -26.87
CA VAL A 905 -4.41 -17.01 -25.82
C VAL A 905 -4.59 -15.86 -24.86
N GLY A 906 -5.79 -15.30 -24.77
CA GLY A 906 -6.12 -14.25 -23.80
C GLY A 906 -6.36 -14.78 -22.38
N GLU A 907 -6.47 -13.87 -21.41
CA GLU A 907 -6.67 -14.22 -19.99
C GLU A 907 -8.07 -14.72 -19.64
N THR A 908 -9.05 -14.48 -20.53
CA THR A 908 -10.43 -14.91 -20.34
C THR A 908 -10.54 -16.44 -20.28
N ALA A 909 -9.74 -17.17 -21.06
CA ALA A 909 -9.79 -18.64 -21.08
C ALA A 909 -9.50 -19.28 -19.72
N MET A 910 -8.51 -18.77 -18.99
CA MET A 910 -8.19 -19.25 -17.63
C MET A 910 -9.33 -18.93 -16.66
N ALA A 911 -9.84 -17.69 -16.68
CA ALA A 911 -10.92 -17.29 -15.78
C ALA A 911 -12.22 -18.08 -16.03
N ASP A 912 -12.61 -18.27 -17.29
CA ASP A 912 -13.80 -19.04 -17.67
C ASP A 912 -13.65 -20.52 -17.26
N ALA A 913 -12.46 -21.10 -17.46
CA ALA A 913 -12.18 -22.47 -17.02
C ALA A 913 -12.32 -22.59 -15.50
N MET A 914 -11.77 -21.66 -14.73
CA MET A 914 -11.89 -21.67 -13.27
C MET A 914 -13.32 -21.38 -12.77
N GLN A 915 -14.10 -20.55 -13.46
CA GLN A 915 -15.54 -20.38 -13.19
C GLN A 915 -16.29 -21.70 -13.42
N LEU A 916 -16.05 -22.35 -14.55
CA LEU A 916 -16.68 -23.63 -14.89
C LEU A 916 -16.36 -24.72 -13.87
N ILE A 917 -15.12 -24.76 -13.36
CA ILE A 917 -14.76 -25.70 -12.29
C ILE A 917 -15.53 -25.42 -11.00
N GLY A 918 -15.74 -24.14 -10.65
CA GLY A 918 -16.64 -23.79 -9.55
C GLY A 918 -18.03 -24.38 -9.73
N ALA A 919 -18.62 -24.16 -10.91
CA ALA A 919 -19.94 -24.66 -11.27
C ALA A 919 -20.05 -26.19 -11.22
N LEU A 920 -19.05 -26.90 -11.74
CA LEU A 920 -19.12 -28.35 -11.94
C LEU A 920 -18.60 -29.19 -10.77
N ALA A 921 -17.68 -28.65 -9.98
CA ALA A 921 -16.99 -29.42 -8.94
C ALA A 921 -17.28 -28.92 -7.53
N ILE A 922 -17.55 -27.63 -7.34
CA ILE A 922 -17.61 -27.05 -5.99
C ILE A 922 -19.03 -26.65 -5.60
N ASN A 923 -19.80 -25.99 -6.47
CA ASN A 923 -21.21 -25.72 -6.20
C ASN A 923 -22.00 -26.99 -5.85
N PRO A 924 -21.82 -28.13 -6.55
CA PRO A 924 -22.53 -29.36 -6.17
C PRO A 924 -22.19 -29.84 -4.75
N VAL A 925 -20.97 -29.59 -4.27
CA VAL A 925 -20.58 -29.89 -2.87
C VAL A 925 -21.30 -28.93 -1.93
N LEU A 926 -21.30 -27.63 -2.23
CA LEU A 926 -21.96 -26.61 -1.42
C LEU A 926 -23.48 -26.82 -1.34
N ASP A 927 -24.10 -27.26 -2.44
CA ASP A 927 -25.53 -27.55 -2.52
C ASP A 927 -25.94 -28.73 -1.61
N THR A 928 -25.00 -29.59 -1.20
CA THR A 928 -25.28 -30.66 -0.22
C THR A 928 -25.17 -30.22 1.23
N LEU A 929 -24.57 -29.06 1.50
CA LEU A 929 -24.31 -28.59 2.86
C LEU A 929 -25.46 -27.69 3.35
N PRO A 930 -25.76 -27.69 4.67
CA PRO A 930 -26.64 -26.69 5.26
C PRO A 930 -26.13 -25.26 5.00
N GLN A 931 -27.04 -24.31 4.84
CA GLN A 931 -26.70 -22.90 4.58
C GLN A 931 -25.73 -22.30 5.62
N GLU A 932 -25.86 -22.70 6.89
CA GLU A 932 -24.95 -22.29 7.97
C GLU A 932 -23.51 -22.76 7.69
N GLU A 933 -23.32 -24.00 7.23
CA GLU A 933 -22.00 -24.51 6.88
C GLU A 933 -21.45 -23.79 5.64
N VAL A 934 -22.27 -23.54 4.62
CA VAL A 934 -21.86 -22.79 3.42
C VAL A 934 -21.41 -21.38 3.77
N SER A 935 -22.08 -20.71 4.73
CA SER A 935 -21.71 -19.35 5.15
C SER A 935 -20.31 -19.24 5.77
N ARG A 936 -19.83 -20.32 6.40
CA ARG A 936 -18.48 -20.45 6.99
C ARG A 936 -17.39 -20.71 5.96
N TRP A 937 -17.72 -20.91 4.68
CA TRP A 937 -16.75 -20.99 3.60
C TRP A 937 -16.26 -19.59 3.22
N ALA A 938 -15.19 -19.14 3.90
CA ALA A 938 -14.64 -17.81 3.75
C ALA A 938 -13.27 -17.82 3.07
N PHE A 939 -13.08 -16.89 2.13
CA PHE A 939 -11.92 -16.76 1.28
C PHE A 939 -11.53 -15.30 1.13
N PHE A 940 -10.24 -15.01 1.22
CA PHE A 940 -9.69 -13.73 0.79
C PHE A 940 -8.42 -13.91 -0.02
N LEU A 941 -8.31 -13.18 -1.11
CA LEU A 941 -7.08 -13.03 -1.89
C LEU A 941 -6.71 -11.54 -1.96
N GLN A 942 -5.47 -11.23 -1.64
CA GLN A 942 -4.88 -9.92 -1.87
C GLN A 942 -3.77 -10.03 -2.91
N VAL A 943 -3.81 -9.13 -3.91
CA VAL A 943 -2.70 -8.89 -4.85
C VAL A 943 -2.51 -7.37 -5.00
N GLY A 944 -1.25 -6.95 -5.15
CA GLY A 944 -0.90 -5.56 -5.40
C GLY A 944 0.55 -5.27 -5.07
N SER A 945 0.81 -4.00 -4.73
CA SER A 945 2.13 -3.47 -4.40
C SER A 945 2.58 -3.46 -2.92
N PRO A 946 1.77 -3.81 -1.89
CA PRO A 946 2.13 -3.55 -0.49
C PRO A 946 3.08 -4.57 0.13
N ASN A 947 4.27 -4.12 0.53
CA ASN A 947 5.24 -4.97 1.25
C ASN A 947 4.82 -5.26 2.70
N HIS A 948 5.49 -6.23 3.32
CA HIS A 948 5.42 -6.51 4.76
C HIS A 948 6.56 -5.81 5.54
N ASN A 949 6.83 -4.52 5.26
CA ASN A 949 7.86 -3.73 5.93
C ASN A 949 7.31 -2.51 6.71
N TYR A 950 8.20 -1.78 7.37
CA TYR A 950 7.84 -0.56 8.10
C TYR A 950 7.53 0.61 7.17
N ARG A 951 8.16 0.68 5.99
CA ARG A 951 7.90 1.77 5.04
C ARG A 951 6.47 1.72 4.49
N SER A 952 5.94 0.55 4.16
CA SER A 952 4.52 0.37 3.80
C SER A 952 3.59 0.91 4.87
N MET A 953 3.96 0.74 6.14
CA MET A 953 3.20 1.27 7.28
C MET A 953 3.33 2.78 7.48
N VAL A 954 4.41 3.43 7.04
CA VAL A 954 4.71 4.80 7.50
C VAL A 954 4.83 5.81 6.36
N MET A 955 5.36 5.43 5.19
CA MET A 955 5.79 6.38 4.16
C MET A 955 5.40 6.02 2.75
N ASP A 956 5.27 4.74 2.42
CA ASP A 956 5.07 4.34 1.02
C ASP A 956 3.59 4.42 0.63
N GLY A 957 3.37 4.93 -0.58
CA GLY A 957 2.11 4.91 -1.29
C GLY A 957 1.95 3.59 -2.02
N GLU A 958 0.94 2.80 -1.69
CA GLU A 958 0.73 1.47 -2.25
C GLU A 958 -0.75 1.26 -2.56
N ALA A 959 -1.04 0.24 -3.36
CA ALA A 959 -2.39 -0.14 -3.76
C ALA A 959 -2.50 -1.66 -3.83
N ALA A 960 -3.63 -2.19 -3.37
CA ALA A 960 -4.00 -3.58 -3.46
C ALA A 960 -5.51 -3.72 -3.60
N VAL A 961 -5.92 -4.84 -4.17
CA VAL A 961 -7.32 -5.27 -4.15
C VAL A 961 -7.44 -6.51 -3.28
N PHE A 962 -8.47 -6.54 -2.42
CA PHE A 962 -8.89 -7.71 -1.68
C PHE A 962 -10.12 -8.29 -2.36
N VAL A 963 -9.96 -9.49 -2.91
CA VAL A 963 -11.03 -10.30 -3.46
C VAL A 963 -11.58 -11.17 -2.34
N SER A 964 -12.90 -11.26 -2.27
CA SER A 964 -13.61 -12.02 -1.26
C SER A 964 -14.50 -13.07 -1.91
N GLY A 965 -14.55 -14.25 -1.29
CA GLY A 965 -15.34 -15.38 -1.76
C GLY A 965 -14.71 -16.15 -2.91
N TRP A 966 -15.58 -16.86 -3.64
CA TRP A 966 -15.25 -17.90 -4.61
C TRP A 966 -14.10 -17.58 -5.57
N THR A 967 -14.09 -16.40 -6.18
CA THR A 967 -13.09 -16.04 -7.21
C THR A 967 -11.67 -15.86 -6.66
N SER A 968 -11.50 -15.77 -5.34
CA SER A 968 -10.19 -15.83 -4.68
C SER A 968 -9.46 -17.15 -4.96
N LEU A 969 -10.19 -18.22 -5.28
CA LEU A 969 -9.65 -19.56 -5.51
C LEU A 969 -8.94 -19.73 -6.85
N TYR A 970 -9.03 -18.76 -7.76
CA TYR A 970 -8.26 -18.80 -9.02
C TYR A 970 -6.76 -18.82 -8.76
N ALA A 971 -6.33 -18.21 -7.66
CA ALA A 971 -4.94 -18.20 -7.23
C ALA A 971 -4.55 -19.44 -6.42
N LEU A 972 -5.51 -20.24 -5.94
CA LEU A 972 -5.21 -21.34 -5.00
C LEU A 972 -4.20 -22.36 -5.57
N PRO A 973 -4.34 -22.86 -6.82
CA PRO A 973 -3.36 -23.79 -7.39
C PRO A 973 -1.93 -23.24 -7.40
N ASP A 974 -1.80 -21.96 -7.77
CA ASP A 974 -0.52 -21.26 -7.82
C ASP A 974 0.11 -21.11 -6.42
N PHE A 975 -0.67 -20.70 -5.42
CA PHE A 975 -0.22 -20.62 -4.03
C PHE A 975 0.14 -21.99 -3.43
N VAL A 976 -0.42 -23.09 -3.94
CA VAL A 976 -0.01 -24.45 -3.54
C VAL A 976 1.33 -24.81 -4.16
N LEU A 977 1.50 -24.62 -5.47
CA LEU A 977 2.79 -24.85 -6.14
C LEU A 977 3.91 -24.00 -5.56
N LEU A 978 3.63 -22.74 -5.17
CA LEU A 978 4.59 -21.86 -4.52
C LEU A 978 5.18 -22.47 -3.23
N THR A 979 4.41 -23.27 -2.48
CA THR A 979 4.93 -23.92 -1.25
C THR A 979 5.96 -25.01 -1.52
N GLY A 980 6.02 -25.53 -2.75
CA GLY A 980 7.05 -26.46 -3.20
C GLY A 980 8.39 -25.78 -3.51
N LEU A 981 8.38 -24.48 -3.82
CA LEU A 981 9.58 -23.68 -4.16
C LEU A 981 10.31 -23.12 -2.94
N VAL A 982 9.94 -23.59 -1.75
CA VAL A 982 10.30 -23.00 -0.46
C VAL A 982 11.01 -24.05 0.38
N VAL A 983 12.13 -23.64 0.97
CA VAL A 983 12.80 -24.37 2.03
C VAL A 983 12.13 -24.01 3.35
N TRP A 984 11.51 -24.98 4.02
CA TRP A 984 10.80 -24.75 5.28
C TRP A 984 11.73 -24.99 6.46
N ILE A 985 12.00 -23.92 7.20
CA ILE A 985 13.10 -23.86 8.17
C ILE A 985 12.74 -24.59 9.46
N ASP A 986 13.51 -25.63 9.79
CA ASP A 986 13.35 -26.43 11.02
C ASP A 986 14.47 -26.21 12.06
N ASP A 987 15.52 -25.45 11.73
CA ASP A 987 16.50 -25.01 12.71
C ASP A 987 17.19 -23.68 12.32
N GLN A 988 17.92 -23.11 13.28
CA GLN A 988 18.57 -21.80 13.11
C GLN A 988 19.73 -21.84 12.08
N GLY A 989 20.43 -22.96 11.97
CA GLY A 989 21.55 -23.13 11.05
C GLY A 989 21.10 -23.10 9.59
N GLU A 990 19.95 -23.70 9.26
CA GLU A 990 19.38 -23.62 7.90
C GLU A 990 18.98 -22.18 7.55
N LEU A 991 18.41 -21.42 8.50
CA LEU A 991 18.14 -19.99 8.30
C LEU A 991 19.44 -19.22 8.03
N ASP A 992 20.48 -19.45 8.85
CA ASP A 992 21.78 -18.77 8.73
C ASP A 992 22.48 -19.07 7.39
N GLN A 993 22.22 -20.23 6.76
CA GLN A 993 22.76 -20.57 5.45
C GLN A 993 22.06 -19.81 4.31
N LEU A 994 20.75 -19.65 4.38
CA LEU A 994 19.95 -19.02 3.33
C LEU A 994 19.83 -17.50 3.46
N LEU A 995 19.94 -17.02 4.70
CA LEU A 995 19.90 -15.63 5.09
C LEU A 995 20.99 -15.38 6.14
N PRO A 996 22.21 -15.02 5.73
CA PRO A 996 23.36 -14.92 6.63
C PRO A 996 23.15 -13.94 7.77
N ARG A 997 23.58 -14.35 8.97
CA ARG A 997 23.51 -13.54 10.18
C ARG A 997 24.26 -12.21 9.99
N PRO A 998 23.61 -11.06 10.23
CA PRO A 998 24.27 -9.77 10.14
C PRO A 998 25.24 -9.57 11.31
N SER A 999 26.32 -8.81 11.06
CA SER A 999 27.23 -8.37 12.13
C SER A 999 26.51 -7.44 13.13
N GLY A 1000 27.02 -7.35 14.36
CA GLY A 1000 26.40 -6.54 15.42
C GLY A 1000 26.22 -5.06 15.06
N LEU A 1001 27.19 -4.47 14.35
CA LEU A 1001 27.11 -3.10 13.86
C LEU A 1001 26.03 -2.94 12.79
N LYS A 1002 26.03 -3.79 11.75
CA LYS A 1002 25.02 -3.75 10.67
C LYS A 1002 23.61 -3.89 11.25
N ARG A 1003 23.41 -4.83 12.16
CA ARG A 1003 22.13 -5.02 12.85
C ARG A 1003 21.68 -3.77 13.61
N THR A 1004 22.59 -3.14 14.35
CA THR A 1004 22.27 -1.92 15.11
C THR A 1004 21.88 -0.76 14.19
N LEU A 1005 22.64 -0.55 13.12
CA LEU A 1005 22.36 0.49 12.12
C LEU A 1005 21.04 0.24 11.39
N ALA A 1006 20.79 -0.99 10.95
CA ALA A 1006 19.55 -1.35 10.25
C ALA A 1006 18.31 -1.02 11.08
N ARG A 1007 18.38 -1.21 12.40
CA ARG A 1007 17.26 -0.91 13.31
C ARG A 1007 17.06 0.57 13.53
N TRP A 1008 18.14 1.32 13.64
CA TRP A 1008 18.07 2.77 13.77
C TRP A 1008 17.41 3.39 12.53
N PHE A 1009 17.69 2.82 11.35
CA PHE A 1009 17.09 3.22 10.08
C PHE A 1009 15.85 2.43 9.66
N ARG A 1010 15.26 1.59 10.51
CA ARG A 1010 14.18 0.66 10.12
C ARG A 1010 12.94 1.31 9.50
N MET A 1011 12.67 2.58 9.82
CA MET A 1011 11.55 3.32 9.25
C MET A 1011 11.86 3.84 7.84
N ALA A 1012 13.14 3.89 7.46
CA ALA A 1012 13.63 4.32 6.15
C ALA A 1012 14.04 3.14 5.24
N LEU A 1013 14.15 1.93 5.78
CA LEU A 1013 14.43 0.66 5.08
C LEU A 1013 13.13 -0.14 4.90
#